data_AF-M4DAH2-F1
#
_entry.id   AF-M4DAH2-F1
#
_cell.length_a   1.000
_cell.length_b   1.000
_cell.length_c   1.000
_cell.angle_alpha   90.00
_cell.angle_beta   90.00
_cell.angle_gamma   90.00
#
_symmetry.space_group_name_H-M   'P 1'
#
loop_
_entity.id
_entity.type
_entity.pdbx_description
1 polymer ?
#
loop_
_entity_poly.entity_id
_entity_poly.type
_entity_poly.pdbx_seq_one_letter_code
_entity_poly.pdbx_strand_id
1 'polypeptide(L)'
;MAGGGKHTLTPKAIIHQKFGANAIYTVEEVHDSSHSACPGLAIPQKGPSLFRCHLQLPEFSVVSNVCKKKKDSEQSAAELALDKLGIRPQNDDLTVDEAWDDLVGRIKYIFSDEFLSAEHPLGAHLRAALRRKGDCSGSVPVSVIATFDAKINSRCKIINPSVESDPLLVISSVMEAAAKLPDFIVASPNEASLRRKNPYPPAVVEALATQVSVSVDSRKVNAAYIPCKGEEIVELDSVDVSSGRYYLDSIAERLCLKNGNQVMISRTLGKASCGSECRLYSPIPKCKSSEVTGSSSEESSRRNARASYICGQDVHGDAVLASVGYRWKSEDLDYDDVTVKSFYRICCGMSPNGIYKISRQAVLAAQLPASFTTKSNWRGPFPREILSMFCHQHRLADPVFAISTAPVKSLADVYRSHKKLKVSGGSDDADDENLSKEKEDAPGLGNGFRCEVKVLTKSQDLVLECSPRKFYEKENDAVQNASLKALLWFSKFFDDMDVGSDTDDEEDIKSPSTNVFTIPPNLGRDCSGTTNVPSVEEKRVPSITNGSVVSICYSLSLEVDPEFSTDGEVSEGNEEDMESEEEDEYYEPSIDLIESHEEIEFEIGTKAMNPLIETAVTQMTVGEFASFNTTLFAAAEALILAVASDTTRIRDLLSKRPQLVYSIILLGVKGPSEERMEAAFFKPPLSKQRVEYAVKHIKDSSASTLADFGCGSGSLLDSLLDYPTTLQTIIGVDISPKGLARAAKKVQAETVDYWGFLVTSVISRLFDSRGIPRAVEKITLRENNFKDTAPEFEETVLQVARASLSTSMDKRPSPGVTSERLPASLRLGVGDPHKSGREGKEMGEGSNVPKERIPISQRLGETSHSPRNNTRIPAVLRLGNDTTGSTPSLHEDKVPAKRKPGRPPGRRIPASPGTGKGTPVKKRRVQSSKPLGCRRKLNTEDSRSGITDKKGRGKGVPSRPMLHVKLNKEACNVNTATLYDGSILEFDSRLYDIDIGTCLEVIEHMEEDQACEFGEKVLSLFRPKLLIVSTPNFEYNTILQRTTTPETQEENKSESQLPKFRNHDHKFEWTREQFNHWATKLAERHNYSLEFSGVGGSGEVEPGFASQIAVFKREALVVEKVAEGSMQPYKVIWEWKKGNEEKKE
;
A
#
# COMPACT_ATOMS: atom_id res chain seq x y z
N MET A 1 21.82 -1.85 -13.26
CA MET A 1 21.26 -2.99 -12.46
C MET A 1 22.38 -3.96 -12.08
N ALA A 2 22.89 -3.87 -10.84
CA ALA A 2 23.88 -4.81 -10.30
C ALA A 2 23.63 -5.01 -8.79
N GLY A 3 22.44 -5.50 -8.46
CA GLY A 3 22.05 -5.81 -7.07
C GLY A 3 22.41 -7.25 -6.73
N GLY A 4 23.55 -7.45 -6.06
CA GLY A 4 24.00 -8.75 -5.56
C GLY A 4 23.20 -9.24 -4.35
N GLY A 5 21.91 -9.53 -4.57
CA GLY A 5 21.09 -10.38 -3.71
C GLY A 5 20.64 -11.58 -4.54
N LYS A 6 20.93 -12.80 -4.07
CA LYS A 6 20.31 -14.00 -4.63
C LYS A 6 18.82 -13.96 -4.26
N HIS A 7 17.97 -13.37 -5.09
CA HIS A 7 16.65 -13.96 -5.23
C HIS A 7 16.91 -15.34 -5.86
N THR A 8 16.58 -16.41 -5.14
CA THR A 8 16.38 -17.73 -5.76
C THR A 8 15.50 -17.50 -6.98
N LEU A 9 16.01 -17.84 -8.17
CA LEU A 9 15.28 -17.60 -9.41
C LEU A 9 13.91 -18.24 -9.25
N THR A 10 12.84 -17.44 -9.34
CA THR A 10 11.49 -17.97 -9.13
C THR A 10 11.26 -19.14 -10.08
N PRO A 11 10.50 -20.19 -9.71
CA PRO A 11 10.31 -21.37 -10.56
C PRO A 11 10.02 -21.04 -12.03
N LYS A 12 9.17 -20.02 -12.26
CA LYS A 12 8.85 -19.49 -13.60
C LYS A 12 10.07 -18.94 -14.37
N ALA A 13 10.99 -18.26 -13.68
CA ALA A 13 12.22 -17.73 -14.27
C ALA A 13 13.19 -18.85 -14.67
N ILE A 14 13.32 -19.91 -13.87
CA ILE A 14 14.16 -21.08 -14.21
C ILE A 14 13.61 -21.79 -15.46
N ILE A 15 12.29 -22.03 -15.51
CA ILE A 15 11.63 -22.61 -16.70
C ILE A 15 11.86 -21.72 -17.93
N HIS A 16 11.67 -20.40 -17.82
CA HIS A 16 11.90 -19.47 -18.93
C HIS A 16 13.38 -19.43 -19.35
N GLN A 17 14.34 -19.56 -18.43
CA GLN A 17 15.76 -19.63 -18.75
C GLN A 17 16.12 -20.90 -19.54
N LYS A 18 15.50 -22.05 -19.21
CA LYS A 18 15.79 -23.34 -19.85
C LYS A 18 15.04 -23.54 -21.18
N PHE A 19 13.80 -23.09 -21.28
CA PHE A 19 12.92 -23.36 -22.44
C PHE A 19 12.54 -22.11 -23.26
N GLY A 20 12.74 -20.91 -22.72
CA GLY A 20 12.45 -19.64 -23.41
C GLY A 20 11.01 -19.54 -23.88
N ALA A 21 10.83 -19.15 -25.14
CA ALA A 21 9.53 -19.04 -25.80
C ALA A 21 8.77 -20.38 -25.96
N ASN A 22 9.44 -21.53 -25.73
CA ASN A 22 8.82 -22.85 -25.81
C ASN A 22 8.05 -23.24 -24.52
N ALA A 23 8.07 -22.40 -23.48
CA ALA A 23 7.28 -22.57 -22.27
C ALA A 23 6.02 -21.70 -22.33
N ILE A 24 4.86 -22.31 -22.59
CA ILE A 24 3.58 -21.60 -22.76
C ILE A 24 2.75 -21.73 -21.47
N TYR A 25 2.46 -20.58 -20.85
CA TYR A 25 1.61 -20.47 -19.66
C TYR A 25 0.20 -20.03 -20.06
N THR A 26 -0.78 -20.92 -19.92
CA THR A 26 -2.20 -20.64 -20.13
C THR A 26 -2.90 -20.61 -18.78
N VAL A 27 -3.54 -19.49 -18.41
CA VAL A 27 -4.26 -19.37 -17.13
C VAL A 27 -5.75 -19.51 -17.34
N GLU A 28 -6.32 -20.51 -16.68
CA GLU A 28 -7.73 -20.84 -16.60
C GLU A 28 -8.37 -20.12 -15.40
N GLU A 29 -9.55 -19.52 -15.62
CA GLU A 29 -10.38 -18.95 -14.56
C GLU A 29 -11.28 -20.06 -13.99
N VAL A 30 -11.11 -20.40 -12.71
CA VAL A 30 -11.90 -21.43 -12.02
C VAL A 30 -12.88 -20.73 -11.08
N HIS A 31 -14.17 -21.02 -11.21
CA HIS A 31 -15.19 -20.53 -10.29
C HIS A 31 -15.27 -21.44 -9.05
N ASP A 32 -15.24 -20.82 -7.87
CA ASP A 32 -15.29 -21.54 -6.61
C ASP A 32 -16.74 -21.94 -6.26
N SER A 33 -16.96 -23.24 -6.01
CA SER A 33 -18.24 -23.79 -5.57
C SER A 33 -18.53 -23.55 -4.08
N SER A 34 -17.59 -22.96 -3.32
CA SER A 34 -17.81 -22.59 -1.91
C SER A 34 -18.87 -21.50 -1.71
N HIS A 35 -19.21 -20.75 -2.76
CA HIS A 35 -20.37 -19.87 -2.76
C HIS A 35 -21.65 -20.70 -2.87
N SER A 36 -22.58 -20.51 -1.93
CA SER A 36 -23.90 -21.14 -1.95
C SER A 36 -24.55 -21.04 -3.33
N ALA A 37 -24.62 -22.16 -4.03
CA ALA A 37 -25.28 -22.26 -5.32
C ALA A 37 -26.79 -22.17 -5.07
N CYS A 38 -27.42 -21.12 -5.58
CA CYS A 38 -28.86 -20.93 -5.49
C CYS A 38 -29.51 -21.53 -6.75
N PRO A 39 -30.11 -22.73 -6.68
CA PRO A 39 -30.71 -23.37 -7.84
C PRO A 39 -31.91 -22.54 -8.30
N GLY A 40 -32.10 -22.47 -9.62
CA GLY A 40 -33.16 -21.66 -10.24
C GLY A 40 -32.91 -20.15 -10.26
N LEU A 41 -31.82 -19.64 -9.68
CA LEU A 41 -31.48 -18.22 -9.73
C LEU A 41 -30.97 -17.82 -11.15
N ALA A 42 -31.73 -16.99 -11.85
CA ALA A 42 -31.42 -16.50 -13.20
C ALA A 42 -30.40 -15.34 -13.24
N ILE A 43 -29.86 -14.92 -12.09
CA ILE A 43 -28.85 -13.86 -11.97
C ILE A 43 -27.47 -14.50 -11.76
N PRO A 44 -26.52 -14.38 -12.71
CA PRO A 44 -25.18 -14.92 -12.55
C PRO A 44 -24.39 -14.14 -11.50
N GLN A 45 -23.97 -14.80 -10.42
CA GLN A 45 -23.05 -14.22 -9.44
C GLN A 45 -21.60 -14.52 -9.82
N LYS A 46 -20.89 -13.55 -10.41
CA LYS A 46 -19.43 -13.66 -10.58
C LYS A 46 -18.75 -13.38 -9.24
N GLY A 47 -18.44 -14.44 -8.49
CA GLY A 47 -17.61 -14.38 -7.28
C GLY A 47 -16.14 -14.06 -7.59
N PRO A 48 -15.28 -13.91 -6.55
CA PRO A 48 -13.83 -13.82 -6.73
C PRO A 48 -13.31 -15.04 -7.50
N SER A 49 -12.81 -14.77 -8.70
CA SER A 49 -12.20 -15.77 -9.57
C SER A 49 -10.98 -16.42 -8.92
N LEU A 50 -10.95 -17.74 -8.89
CA LEU A 50 -9.71 -18.48 -8.63
C LEU A 50 -9.01 -18.78 -9.95
N PHE A 51 -7.72 -19.11 -9.88
CA PHE A 51 -6.88 -19.28 -11.06
C PHE A 51 -6.14 -20.61 -11.00
N ARG A 52 -6.08 -21.28 -12.15
CA ARG A 52 -5.26 -22.46 -12.40
C ARG A 52 -4.38 -22.18 -13.61
N CYS A 53 -3.14 -22.63 -13.62
CA CYS A 53 -2.25 -22.44 -14.76
C CYS A 53 -1.86 -23.79 -15.38
N HIS A 54 -2.06 -23.91 -16.68
CA HIS A 54 -1.53 -24.96 -17.53
C HIS A 54 -0.21 -24.46 -18.11
N LEU A 55 0.88 -25.14 -17.77
CA LEU A 55 2.21 -24.93 -18.35
C LEU A 55 2.48 -26.04 -19.37
N GLN A 56 2.64 -25.66 -20.63
CA GLN A 56 3.07 -26.55 -21.70
C GLN A 56 4.56 -26.34 -21.97
N LEU A 57 5.33 -27.42 -21.88
CA LEU A 57 6.74 -27.52 -22.28
C LEU A 57 6.86 -28.46 -23.49
N PRO A 58 8.01 -28.52 -24.19
CA PRO A 58 8.21 -29.42 -25.33
C PRO A 58 8.04 -30.91 -25.01
N GLU A 59 8.36 -31.31 -23.77
CA GLU A 59 8.38 -32.72 -23.35
C GLU A 59 7.06 -33.18 -22.71
N PHE A 60 6.36 -32.28 -22.02
CA PHE A 60 5.11 -32.57 -21.30
C PHE A 60 4.37 -31.29 -20.91
N SER A 61 3.13 -31.43 -20.43
CA SER A 61 2.39 -30.37 -19.73
C SER A 61 2.22 -30.66 -18.24
N VAL A 62 1.98 -29.60 -17.48
CA VAL A 62 1.69 -29.58 -16.04
C VAL A 62 0.56 -28.58 -15.77
N VAL A 63 -0.22 -28.85 -14.72
CA VAL A 63 -1.35 -28.02 -14.31
C VAL A 63 -1.21 -27.72 -12.83
N SER A 64 -1.28 -26.44 -12.44
CA SER A 64 -1.21 -26.05 -11.03
C SER A 64 -2.43 -26.51 -10.22
N ASN A 65 -2.30 -26.44 -8.90
CA ASN A 65 -3.47 -26.37 -8.02
C ASN A 65 -4.22 -25.04 -8.25
N VAL A 66 -5.35 -24.87 -7.57
CA VAL A 66 -6.18 -23.66 -7.67
C VAL A 66 -5.66 -22.61 -6.69
N CYS A 67 -5.35 -21.40 -7.19
CA CYS A 67 -4.78 -20.30 -6.41
C CYS A 67 -5.68 -19.05 -6.43
N LYS A 68 -5.58 -18.21 -5.40
CA LYS A 68 -6.32 -16.93 -5.32
C LYS A 68 -5.78 -15.83 -6.24
N LYS A 69 -4.53 -15.95 -6.72
CA LYS A 69 -3.90 -14.97 -7.63
C LYS A 69 -3.35 -15.69 -8.86
N LYS A 70 -3.47 -15.03 -10.02
CA LYS A 70 -2.91 -15.49 -11.29
C LYS A 70 -1.40 -15.72 -11.25
N LYS A 71 -0.63 -14.83 -10.61
CA LYS A 71 0.85 -15.00 -10.50
C LYS A 71 1.22 -16.25 -9.70
N ASP A 72 0.47 -16.54 -8.65
CA ASP A 72 0.75 -17.66 -7.76
C ASP A 72 0.48 -19.01 -8.47
N SER A 73 -0.57 -19.09 -9.30
CA SER A 73 -0.82 -20.28 -10.13
C SER A 73 0.23 -20.49 -11.22
N GLU A 74 0.72 -19.42 -11.85
CA GLU A 74 1.83 -19.48 -12.80
C GLU A 74 3.15 -19.96 -12.16
N GLN A 75 3.43 -19.57 -10.90
CA GLN A 75 4.60 -20.05 -10.17
C GLN A 75 4.43 -21.52 -9.74
N SER A 76 3.26 -21.91 -9.23
CA SER A 76 2.97 -23.31 -8.86
C SER A 76 3.05 -24.26 -10.06
N ALA A 77 2.55 -23.86 -11.24
CA ALA A 77 2.70 -24.65 -12.46
C ALA A 77 4.17 -24.83 -12.86
N ALA A 78 5.00 -23.79 -12.67
CA ALA A 78 6.43 -23.87 -12.93
C ALA A 78 7.18 -24.73 -11.91
N GLU A 79 6.83 -24.65 -10.62
CA GLU A 79 7.40 -25.45 -9.54
C GLU A 79 7.13 -26.95 -9.76
N LEU A 80 5.88 -27.33 -10.02
CA LEU A 80 5.50 -28.71 -10.37
C LEU A 80 6.18 -29.22 -11.65
N ALA A 81 6.50 -28.34 -12.60
CA ALA A 81 7.24 -28.70 -13.81
C ALA A 81 8.75 -28.89 -13.53
N LEU A 82 9.35 -28.10 -12.64
CA LEU A 82 10.72 -28.28 -12.18
C LEU A 82 10.87 -29.59 -11.40
N ASP A 83 9.95 -29.89 -10.47
CA ASP A 83 9.90 -31.16 -9.74
C ASP A 83 9.82 -32.35 -10.69
N LYS A 84 8.97 -32.26 -11.72
CA LYS A 84 8.80 -33.32 -12.74
C LYS A 84 10.01 -33.47 -13.67
N LEU A 85 10.79 -32.40 -13.89
CA LEU A 85 12.10 -32.45 -14.56
C LEU A 85 13.24 -32.94 -13.64
N GLY A 86 12.98 -33.14 -12.34
CA GLY A 86 14.01 -33.41 -11.34
C GLY A 86 14.94 -32.22 -11.05
N ILE A 87 14.58 -31.01 -11.50
CA ILE A 87 15.38 -29.79 -11.31
C ILE A 87 14.96 -29.16 -9.98
N ARG A 88 15.74 -29.39 -8.92
CA ARG A 88 15.50 -28.73 -7.64
C ARG A 88 15.95 -27.26 -7.70
N PRO A 89 15.16 -26.28 -7.24
CA PRO A 89 15.60 -24.88 -7.13
C PRO A 89 16.64 -24.62 -6.02
N GLN A 90 16.92 -25.61 -5.18
CA GLN A 90 18.03 -25.57 -4.23
C GLN A 90 19.34 -25.80 -4.98
N ASN A 91 20.26 -24.84 -4.82
CA ASN A 91 21.66 -24.81 -5.23
C ASN A 91 22.15 -25.98 -6.10
N ASP A 92 22.73 -25.64 -7.25
CA ASP A 92 23.98 -26.30 -7.63
C ASP A 92 24.98 -26.04 -6.47
N ASP A 93 25.07 -26.98 -5.52
CA ASP A 93 26.13 -27.01 -4.50
C ASP A 93 27.44 -27.40 -5.19
N LEU A 94 27.89 -26.51 -6.08
CA LEU A 94 29.19 -26.56 -6.74
C LEU A 94 30.24 -26.76 -5.67
N THR A 95 31.02 -27.83 -5.82
CA THR A 95 32.18 -28.05 -4.98
C THR A 95 33.17 -26.90 -5.15
N VAL A 96 34.04 -26.70 -4.15
CA VAL A 96 35.07 -25.65 -4.22
C VAL A 96 35.97 -25.84 -5.45
N ASP A 97 36.25 -27.09 -5.83
CA ASP A 97 37.04 -27.42 -7.03
C ASP A 97 36.30 -27.11 -8.34
N GLU A 98 35.03 -27.48 -8.46
CA GLU A 98 34.21 -27.10 -9.62
C GLU A 98 34.08 -25.58 -9.74
N ALA A 99 33.96 -24.85 -8.62
CA ALA A 99 33.92 -23.39 -8.60
C ALA A 99 35.26 -22.77 -9.04
N TRP A 100 36.40 -23.39 -8.72
CA TRP A 100 37.72 -23.01 -9.24
C TRP A 100 37.84 -23.26 -10.75
N ASP A 101 37.42 -24.42 -11.24
CA ASP A 101 37.48 -24.76 -12.66
C ASP A 101 36.55 -23.85 -13.50
N ASP A 102 35.35 -23.55 -13.00
CA ASP A 102 34.44 -22.57 -13.61
C ASP A 102 35.04 -21.16 -13.63
N LEU A 103 35.74 -20.75 -12.56
CA LEU A 103 36.43 -19.46 -12.49
C LEU A 103 37.56 -19.37 -13.52
N VAL A 104 38.41 -20.41 -13.60
CA VAL A 104 39.48 -20.54 -14.60
C VAL A 104 38.91 -20.51 -16.03
N GLY A 105 37.88 -21.32 -16.29
CA GLY A 105 37.19 -21.37 -17.58
C GLY A 105 36.55 -20.03 -17.97
N ARG A 106 35.95 -19.32 -17.00
CA ARG A 106 35.35 -18.01 -17.23
C ARG A 106 36.40 -16.95 -17.58
N ILE A 107 37.53 -16.91 -16.88
CA ILE A 107 38.62 -15.98 -17.20
C ILE A 107 39.19 -16.29 -18.59
N LYS A 108 39.41 -17.57 -18.93
CA LYS A 108 39.84 -17.98 -20.29
C LYS A 108 38.87 -17.50 -21.37
N TYR A 109 37.56 -17.61 -21.14
CA TYR A 109 36.53 -17.13 -22.06
C TYR A 109 36.53 -15.60 -22.22
N ILE A 110 36.74 -14.84 -21.14
CA ILE A 110 36.80 -13.36 -21.19
C ILE A 110 37.94 -12.87 -22.10
N PHE A 111 39.07 -13.57 -22.16
CA PHE A 111 40.20 -13.23 -23.05
C PHE A 111 40.17 -13.98 -24.40
N SER A 112 39.03 -14.58 -24.77
CA SER A 112 38.85 -15.24 -26.08
C SER A 112 38.57 -14.25 -27.21
N ASP A 113 38.78 -14.69 -28.45
CA ASP A 113 38.50 -13.89 -29.65
C ASP A 113 37.01 -13.53 -29.79
N GLU A 114 36.12 -14.44 -29.39
CA GLU A 114 34.66 -14.25 -29.42
C GLU A 114 34.17 -13.21 -28.41
N PHE A 115 34.81 -13.12 -27.23
CA PHE A 115 34.36 -12.21 -26.18
C PHE A 115 34.79 -10.76 -26.41
N LEU A 116 35.80 -10.50 -27.25
CA LEU A 116 36.24 -9.13 -27.55
C LEU A 116 35.13 -8.30 -28.22
N SER A 117 34.26 -8.93 -29.01
CA SER A 117 33.09 -8.31 -29.67
C SER A 117 31.79 -8.41 -28.85
N ALA A 118 31.84 -8.89 -27.61
CA ALA A 118 30.63 -9.05 -26.80
C ALA A 118 30.02 -7.70 -26.37
N GLU A 119 28.69 -7.58 -26.43
CA GLU A 119 27.90 -6.43 -25.92
C GLU A 119 27.97 -6.23 -24.39
N HIS A 120 28.76 -7.05 -23.69
CA HIS A 120 28.99 -6.99 -22.25
C HIS A 120 29.92 -5.82 -21.90
N PRO A 121 29.75 -5.11 -20.76
CA PRO A 121 30.64 -4.02 -20.35
C PRO A 121 32.13 -4.38 -20.39
N LEU A 122 32.49 -5.60 -19.99
CA LEU A 122 33.87 -6.11 -20.09
C LEU A 122 34.42 -6.16 -21.53
N GLY A 123 33.58 -6.38 -22.55
CA GLY A 123 34.00 -6.32 -23.95
C GLY A 123 34.39 -4.90 -24.38
N ALA A 124 33.68 -3.88 -23.87
CA ALA A 124 34.10 -2.48 -24.04
C ALA A 124 35.40 -2.18 -23.27
N HIS A 125 35.56 -2.65 -22.03
CA HIS A 125 36.82 -2.53 -21.28
C HIS A 125 38.01 -3.19 -21.99
N LEU A 126 37.86 -4.40 -22.55
CA LEU A 126 38.90 -5.09 -23.31
C LEU A 126 39.32 -4.30 -24.55
N ARG A 127 38.35 -3.78 -25.31
CA ARG A 127 38.60 -2.94 -26.50
C ARG A 127 39.25 -1.61 -26.15
N ALA A 128 38.88 -0.99 -25.02
CA ALA A 128 39.52 0.20 -24.51
C ALA A 128 40.95 -0.08 -23.99
N ALA A 129 41.17 -1.23 -23.35
CA ALA A 129 42.49 -1.65 -22.89
C ALA A 129 43.50 -1.83 -24.04
N LEU A 130 43.07 -2.33 -25.21
CA LEU A 130 43.91 -2.38 -26.42
C LEU A 130 44.38 -0.99 -26.89
N ARG A 131 43.67 0.10 -26.54
CA ARG A 131 44.03 1.48 -26.88
C ARG A 131 44.98 2.13 -25.87
N ARG A 132 45.29 1.48 -24.74
CA ARG A 132 46.25 1.97 -23.73
C ARG A 132 47.67 2.01 -24.31
N LYS A 133 48.46 2.98 -23.85
CA LYS A 133 49.84 3.21 -24.32
C LYS A 133 50.85 2.40 -23.51
N GLY A 134 52.00 2.11 -24.13
CA GLY A 134 53.13 1.42 -23.48
C GLY A 134 52.78 0.03 -22.95
N ASP A 135 53.40 -0.37 -21.85
CA ASP A 135 53.27 -1.72 -21.26
C ASP A 135 51.83 -2.06 -20.80
N CYS A 136 51.00 -1.05 -20.59
CA CYS A 136 49.58 -1.20 -20.26
C CYS A 136 48.70 -1.61 -21.46
N SER A 137 49.22 -1.61 -22.69
CA SER A 137 48.46 -1.97 -23.89
C SER A 137 47.91 -3.40 -23.82
N GLY A 138 46.60 -3.54 -24.00
CA GLY A 138 45.86 -4.81 -23.90
C GLY A 138 45.71 -5.36 -22.48
N SER A 139 46.25 -4.70 -21.47
CA SER A 139 46.15 -5.10 -20.05
C SER A 139 44.86 -4.57 -19.42
N VAL A 140 44.13 -5.43 -18.70
CA VAL A 140 42.87 -5.10 -18.02
C VAL A 140 43.07 -5.19 -16.51
N PRO A 141 42.64 -4.18 -15.72
CA PRO A 141 42.64 -4.26 -14.26
C PRO A 141 41.78 -5.41 -13.72
N VAL A 142 42.27 -6.14 -12.73
CA VAL A 142 41.51 -7.23 -12.08
C VAL A 142 40.28 -6.68 -11.36
N SER A 143 40.34 -5.47 -10.81
CA SER A 143 39.20 -4.76 -10.20
C SER A 143 38.01 -4.62 -11.15
N VAL A 144 38.25 -4.41 -12.46
CA VAL A 144 37.21 -4.36 -13.49
C VAL A 144 36.56 -5.73 -13.70
N ILE A 145 37.37 -6.79 -13.79
CA ILE A 145 36.90 -8.17 -13.94
C ILE A 145 36.06 -8.57 -12.71
N ALA A 146 36.53 -8.23 -11.52
CA ALA A 146 35.84 -8.44 -10.25
C ALA A 146 34.55 -7.60 -10.14
N THR A 147 34.48 -6.39 -10.68
CA THR A 147 33.29 -5.52 -10.54
C THR A 147 32.19 -5.88 -11.53
N PHE A 148 32.55 -6.20 -12.78
CA PHE A 148 31.58 -6.30 -13.88
C PHE A 148 31.18 -7.73 -14.25
N ASP A 149 31.86 -8.78 -13.75
CA ASP A 149 31.43 -10.18 -13.97
C ASP A 149 30.76 -10.79 -12.72
N ALA A 150 29.43 -10.93 -12.79
CA ALA A 150 28.65 -11.53 -11.71
C ALA A 150 28.92 -13.04 -11.53
N LYS A 151 29.34 -13.78 -12.57
CA LYS A 151 29.69 -15.20 -12.44
C LYS A 151 30.97 -15.35 -11.61
N ILE A 152 32.00 -14.55 -11.90
CA ILE A 152 33.26 -14.54 -11.12
C ILE A 152 32.98 -14.30 -9.64
N ASN A 153 32.22 -13.25 -9.30
CA ASN A 153 31.79 -13.02 -7.91
C ASN A 153 31.08 -14.23 -7.29
N SER A 154 30.16 -14.86 -8.03
CA SER A 154 29.42 -16.01 -7.53
C SER A 154 30.31 -17.23 -7.25
N ARG A 155 31.38 -17.44 -8.03
CA ARG A 155 32.34 -18.52 -7.82
C ARG A 155 33.32 -18.20 -6.70
N CYS A 156 33.86 -16.98 -6.65
CA CYS A 156 34.73 -16.55 -5.54
C CYS A 156 34.05 -16.66 -4.17
N LYS A 157 32.73 -16.39 -4.08
CA LYS A 157 31.94 -16.59 -2.84
C LYS A 157 31.79 -18.06 -2.42
N ILE A 158 31.77 -19.00 -3.37
CA ILE A 158 31.72 -20.44 -3.09
C ILE A 158 33.10 -20.94 -2.64
N ILE A 159 34.16 -20.47 -3.32
CA ILE A 159 35.56 -20.75 -2.99
C ILE A 159 35.91 -20.22 -1.59
N ASN A 160 35.52 -18.99 -1.29
CA ASN A 160 35.80 -18.32 -0.01
C ASN A 160 34.64 -17.38 0.38
N PRO A 161 33.76 -17.80 1.32
CA PRO A 161 32.63 -16.98 1.77
C PRO A 161 33.04 -15.62 2.37
N SER A 162 34.26 -15.47 2.89
CA SER A 162 34.78 -14.20 3.44
C SER A 162 34.86 -13.09 2.39
N VAL A 163 34.77 -13.40 1.10
CA VAL A 163 34.61 -12.46 -0.03
C VAL A 163 33.41 -11.51 0.17
N GLU A 164 32.37 -11.91 0.91
CA GLU A 164 31.24 -11.02 1.19
C GLU A 164 31.60 -9.88 2.16
N SER A 165 32.55 -10.13 3.07
CA SER A 165 33.08 -9.18 4.05
C SER A 165 34.25 -8.37 3.48
N ASP A 166 35.21 -9.04 2.82
CA ASP A 166 36.36 -8.40 2.15
C ASP A 166 36.36 -8.69 0.63
N PRO A 167 35.95 -7.72 -0.20
CA PRO A 167 35.97 -7.83 -1.66
C PRO A 167 37.37 -7.92 -2.28
N LEU A 168 38.43 -7.53 -1.55
CA LEU A 168 39.81 -7.62 -2.05
C LEU A 168 40.22 -9.08 -2.27
N LEU A 169 39.60 -10.01 -1.54
CA LEU A 169 39.77 -11.45 -1.72
C LEU A 169 39.35 -11.93 -3.13
N VAL A 170 38.47 -11.22 -3.83
CA VAL A 170 38.14 -11.51 -5.24
C VAL A 170 39.36 -11.28 -6.14
N ILE A 171 40.17 -10.25 -5.86
CA ILE A 171 41.38 -9.94 -6.64
C ILE A 171 42.39 -11.07 -6.52
N SER A 172 42.66 -11.55 -5.30
CA SER A 172 43.55 -12.69 -5.09
C SER A 172 43.05 -13.97 -5.78
N SER A 173 41.75 -14.30 -5.66
CA SER A 173 41.18 -15.49 -6.29
C SER A 173 41.25 -15.42 -7.83
N VAL A 174 40.99 -14.25 -8.43
CA VAL A 174 41.10 -14.06 -9.88
C VAL A 174 42.55 -14.17 -10.35
N MET A 175 43.52 -13.64 -9.59
CA MET A 175 44.94 -13.74 -9.92
C MET A 175 45.47 -15.17 -9.80
N GLU A 176 45.04 -15.92 -8.78
CA GLU A 176 45.38 -17.33 -8.62
C GLU A 176 44.78 -18.20 -9.74
N ALA A 177 43.52 -17.95 -10.13
CA ALA A 177 42.90 -18.63 -11.26
C ALA A 177 43.59 -18.28 -12.60
N ALA A 178 44.01 -17.02 -12.79
CA ALA A 178 44.76 -16.63 -13.99
C ALA A 178 46.16 -17.25 -14.04
N ALA A 179 46.82 -17.44 -12.88
CA ALA A 179 48.12 -18.12 -12.80
C ALA A 179 48.05 -19.61 -13.23
N LYS A 180 46.86 -20.23 -13.18
CA LYS A 180 46.60 -21.58 -13.73
C LYS A 180 46.48 -21.59 -15.27
N LEU A 181 46.57 -20.44 -15.95
CA LEU A 181 46.47 -20.29 -17.43
C LEU A 181 47.72 -19.63 -18.08
N PRO A 182 48.96 -20.06 -17.76
CA PRO A 182 50.18 -19.38 -18.22
C PRO A 182 50.41 -19.45 -19.74
N ASP A 183 49.67 -20.30 -20.46
CA ASP A 183 49.72 -20.42 -21.92
C ASP A 183 48.75 -19.49 -22.66
N PHE A 184 47.83 -18.85 -21.96
CA PHE A 184 46.81 -17.99 -22.56
C PHE A 184 46.82 -16.57 -21.97
N ILE A 185 47.18 -16.43 -20.69
CA ILE A 185 47.11 -15.19 -19.93
C ILE A 185 48.47 -14.89 -19.30
N VAL A 186 48.85 -13.61 -19.33
CA VAL A 186 49.95 -13.04 -18.55
C VAL A 186 49.30 -12.29 -17.39
N ALA A 187 49.50 -12.81 -16.17
CA ALA A 187 49.08 -12.15 -14.95
C ALA A 187 50.27 -11.35 -14.37
N SER A 188 50.02 -10.11 -13.95
CA SER A 188 50.99 -9.23 -13.30
C SER A 188 50.60 -8.98 -11.85
N PRO A 189 51.05 -9.80 -10.87
CA PRO A 189 50.65 -9.69 -9.46
C PRO A 189 50.85 -8.29 -8.87
N ASN A 190 52.01 -7.68 -9.11
CA ASN A 190 52.37 -6.36 -8.57
C ASN A 190 51.54 -5.20 -9.15
N GLU A 191 50.83 -5.43 -10.25
CA GLU A 191 49.93 -4.45 -10.87
C GLU A 191 48.45 -4.79 -10.67
N ALA A 192 48.10 -5.98 -10.20
CA ALA A 192 46.73 -6.51 -10.23
C ALA A 192 46.10 -6.42 -11.64
N SER A 193 46.83 -6.85 -12.67
CA SER A 193 46.38 -6.80 -14.08
C SER A 193 46.52 -8.12 -14.83
N LEU A 194 45.63 -8.34 -15.79
CA LEU A 194 45.62 -9.50 -16.69
C LEU A 194 45.71 -9.04 -18.16
N ARG A 195 46.61 -9.66 -18.93
CA ARG A 195 46.76 -9.45 -20.37
C ARG A 195 46.68 -10.79 -21.11
N ARG A 196 46.17 -10.81 -22.35
CA ARG A 196 46.32 -12.00 -23.20
C ARG A 196 47.80 -12.21 -23.57
N LYS A 197 48.26 -13.46 -23.56
CA LYS A 197 49.67 -13.83 -23.89
C LYS A 197 49.98 -13.56 -25.37
N ASN A 198 49.11 -14.04 -26.25
CA ASN A 198 49.19 -13.83 -27.69
C ASN A 198 48.28 -12.65 -28.10
N PRO A 199 48.67 -11.82 -29.09
CA PRO A 199 47.80 -10.78 -29.64
C PRO A 199 46.49 -11.35 -30.22
N TYR A 200 45.45 -10.52 -30.26
CA TYR A 200 44.24 -10.85 -31.02
C TYR A 200 44.55 -10.91 -32.52
N PRO A 201 43.91 -11.82 -33.30
CA PRO A 201 44.09 -11.88 -34.75
C PRO A 201 43.75 -10.54 -35.41
N PRO A 202 44.57 -10.02 -36.35
CA PRO A 202 44.36 -8.70 -36.95
C PRO A 202 42.95 -8.49 -37.52
N ALA A 203 42.40 -9.51 -38.20
CA ALA A 203 41.04 -9.47 -38.76
C ALA A 203 39.93 -9.21 -37.72
N VAL A 204 40.11 -9.67 -36.47
CA VAL A 204 39.14 -9.41 -35.38
C VAL A 204 39.25 -7.95 -34.91
N VAL A 205 40.47 -7.41 -34.84
CA VAL A 205 40.71 -6.03 -34.43
C VAL A 205 40.27 -5.03 -35.51
N GLU A 206 40.51 -5.33 -36.79
CA GLU A 206 40.09 -4.53 -37.94
C GLU A 206 38.56 -4.48 -38.08
N ALA A 207 37.87 -5.62 -37.89
CA ALA A 207 36.41 -5.68 -37.87
C ALA A 207 35.80 -4.76 -36.80
N LEU A 208 36.44 -4.68 -35.62
CA LEU A 208 36.03 -3.79 -34.53
C LEU A 208 36.38 -2.32 -34.80
N ALA A 209 37.53 -2.04 -35.42
CA ALA A 209 37.93 -0.67 -35.78
C ALA A 209 36.93 0.01 -36.72
N THR A 210 36.21 -0.78 -37.54
CA THR A 210 35.19 -0.30 -38.48
C THR A 210 33.89 0.17 -37.78
N GLN A 211 33.68 -0.18 -36.51
CA GLN A 211 32.45 0.12 -35.74
C GLN A 211 32.56 1.40 -34.88
N VAL A 212 33.76 1.97 -34.74
CA VAL A 212 34.03 3.05 -33.76
C VAL A 212 33.90 4.43 -34.40
N SER A 213 32.85 5.17 -34.04
CA SER A 213 32.74 6.60 -34.37
C SER A 213 33.68 7.44 -33.50
N VAL A 214 34.84 7.84 -34.06
CA VAL A 214 35.86 8.61 -33.32
C VAL A 214 35.46 10.09 -33.19
N SER A 215 34.73 10.42 -32.13
CA SER A 215 34.74 11.79 -31.58
C SER A 215 36.08 12.02 -30.89
N VAL A 216 36.82 13.04 -31.35
CA VAL A 216 38.17 13.42 -30.87
C VAL A 216 38.07 14.48 -29.76
N ASP A 217 36.86 14.82 -29.32
CA ASP A 217 36.62 15.90 -28.38
C ASP A 217 37.15 15.57 -26.99
N SER A 218 37.90 16.51 -26.40
CA SER A 218 38.37 16.39 -25.02
C SER A 218 37.19 16.50 -24.06
N ARG A 219 36.85 15.41 -23.36
CA ARG A 219 35.71 15.36 -22.44
C ARG A 219 36.21 15.31 -21.01
N LYS A 220 35.79 16.29 -20.20
CA LYS A 220 35.99 16.30 -18.74
C LYS A 220 34.67 16.04 -18.04
N VAL A 221 34.70 15.27 -16.96
CA VAL A 221 33.55 14.94 -16.12
C VAL A 221 33.86 15.35 -14.70
N ASN A 222 32.91 15.99 -14.02
CA ASN A 222 33.06 16.35 -12.62
C ASN A 222 33.01 15.11 -11.72
N ALA A 223 33.90 15.07 -10.74
CA ALA A 223 33.98 14.07 -9.70
C ALA A 223 34.17 14.73 -8.33
N ALA A 224 33.94 14.00 -7.24
CA ALA A 224 34.29 14.48 -5.90
C ALA A 224 35.56 13.77 -5.40
N TYR A 225 36.58 14.54 -5.01
CA TYR A 225 37.79 14.04 -4.38
C TYR A 225 37.60 13.96 -2.86
N ILE A 226 37.82 12.77 -2.29
CA ILE A 226 37.59 12.46 -0.88
C ILE A 226 38.93 12.10 -0.24
N PRO A 227 39.61 13.07 0.42
CA PRO A 227 40.90 12.81 1.05
C PRO A 227 40.79 11.88 2.26
N CYS A 228 41.86 11.13 2.51
CA CYS A 228 41.95 10.16 3.60
C CYS A 228 42.14 10.83 4.98
N LYS A 229 42.73 12.03 5.01
CA LYS A 229 42.83 12.84 6.24
C LYS A 229 41.47 13.46 6.52
N GLY A 230 41.00 13.29 7.77
CA GLY A 230 39.67 13.76 8.17
C GLY A 230 39.53 15.28 8.20
N GLU A 231 40.64 16.00 8.40
CA GLU A 231 40.72 17.47 8.44
C GLU A 231 40.65 18.11 7.05
N GLU A 232 41.06 17.39 6.00
CA GLU A 232 41.01 17.88 4.62
C GLU A 232 39.58 17.79 4.08
N ILE A 233 39.13 18.82 3.36
CA ILE A 233 37.75 18.93 2.85
C ILE A 233 37.51 18.08 1.60
N VAL A 234 36.24 17.77 1.31
CA VAL A 234 35.85 17.15 0.02
C VAL A 234 35.78 18.23 -1.05
N GLU A 235 36.49 18.01 -2.15
CA GLU A 235 36.69 18.98 -3.24
C GLU A 235 36.05 18.52 -4.55
N LEU A 236 35.76 19.49 -5.42
CA LEU A 236 35.33 19.23 -6.78
C LEU A 236 36.57 18.97 -7.65
N ASP A 237 36.56 17.86 -8.38
CA ASP A 237 37.63 17.44 -9.27
C ASP A 237 37.10 17.20 -10.70
N SER A 238 37.99 17.14 -11.68
CA SER A 238 37.64 16.83 -13.07
C SER A 238 38.47 15.66 -13.62
N VAL A 239 37.79 14.64 -14.14
CA VAL A 239 38.39 13.45 -14.75
C VAL A 239 38.31 13.58 -16.27
N ASP A 240 39.45 13.41 -16.95
CA ASP A 240 39.54 13.35 -18.41
C ASP A 240 39.08 11.96 -18.92
N VAL A 241 37.96 11.93 -19.65
CA VAL A 241 37.35 10.71 -20.21
C VAL A 241 37.42 10.64 -21.73
N SER A 242 38.36 11.37 -22.33
CA SER A 242 38.54 11.44 -23.79
C SER A 242 38.79 10.05 -24.42
N SER A 243 38.25 9.84 -25.62
CA SER A 243 38.18 8.53 -26.33
C SER A 243 39.54 7.84 -26.58
N GLY A 244 40.64 8.61 -26.54
CA GLY A 244 42.02 8.12 -26.66
C GLY A 244 42.70 7.73 -25.33
N ARG A 245 41.98 7.75 -24.19
CA ARG A 245 42.49 7.35 -22.87
C ARG A 245 41.55 6.31 -22.25
N TYR A 246 42.13 5.44 -21.43
CA TYR A 246 41.33 4.52 -20.62
C TYR A 246 40.96 5.22 -19.31
N TYR A 247 39.67 5.34 -19.00
CA TYR A 247 39.21 6.24 -17.93
C TYR A 247 39.78 5.94 -16.54
N LEU A 248 40.14 4.68 -16.25
CA LEU A 248 40.80 4.31 -15.00
C LEU A 248 42.26 4.78 -14.92
N ASP A 249 42.95 4.97 -16.06
CA ASP A 249 44.27 5.62 -16.06
C ASP A 249 44.13 7.10 -15.68
N SER A 250 43.12 7.79 -16.23
CA SER A 250 42.81 9.18 -15.84
C SER A 250 42.44 9.32 -14.36
N ILE A 251 41.70 8.36 -13.79
CA ILE A 251 41.39 8.34 -12.35
C ILE A 251 42.63 8.01 -11.52
N ALA A 252 43.48 7.08 -11.98
CA ALA A 252 44.75 6.75 -11.32
C ALA A 252 45.67 7.98 -11.21
N GLU A 253 45.73 8.82 -12.23
CA GLU A 253 46.49 10.08 -12.22
C GLU A 253 45.96 11.08 -11.17
N ARG A 254 44.64 11.13 -10.91
CA ARG A 254 44.08 11.95 -9.82
C ARG A 254 44.39 11.38 -8.43
N LEU A 255 44.53 10.05 -8.31
CA LEU A 255 44.91 9.33 -7.10
C LEU A 255 46.44 9.19 -6.92
N CYS A 256 47.26 9.87 -7.72
CA CYS A 256 48.73 9.78 -7.70
C CYS A 256 49.28 8.34 -7.87
N LEU A 257 48.54 7.47 -8.57
CA LEU A 257 48.91 6.09 -8.90
C LEU A 257 49.60 6.00 -10.27
N LYS A 258 50.31 4.89 -10.53
CA LYS A 258 51.08 4.73 -11.79
C LYS A 258 50.20 4.51 -13.02
N ASN A 259 49.10 3.76 -12.85
CA ASN A 259 48.14 3.43 -13.90
C ASN A 259 46.86 2.85 -13.28
N GLY A 260 45.80 2.74 -14.09
CA GLY A 260 44.48 2.25 -13.71
C GLY A 260 44.40 0.78 -13.28
N ASN A 261 45.50 0.01 -13.37
CA ASN A 261 45.54 -1.36 -12.83
C ASN A 261 45.50 -1.35 -11.29
N GLN A 262 46.06 -0.29 -10.69
CA GLN A 262 46.16 -0.11 -9.25
C GLN A 262 44.88 0.47 -8.61
N VAL A 263 43.82 0.69 -9.40
CA VAL A 263 42.56 1.30 -8.95
C VAL A 263 41.54 0.22 -8.59
N MET A 264 41.10 0.22 -7.33
CA MET A 264 39.96 -0.53 -6.84
C MET A 264 38.66 0.19 -7.21
N ILE A 265 37.59 -0.58 -7.43
CA ILE A 265 36.28 -0.06 -7.82
C ILE A 265 35.25 -0.59 -6.80
N SER A 266 34.51 0.32 -6.15
CA SER A 266 33.46 -0.06 -5.21
C SER A 266 32.21 -0.62 -5.91
N ARG A 267 31.26 -1.13 -5.10
CA ARG A 267 29.88 -1.27 -5.57
C ARG A 267 29.32 0.05 -6.10
N THR A 268 28.33 -0.01 -6.98
CA THR A 268 27.51 1.15 -7.35
C THR A 268 26.71 1.66 -6.14
N LEU A 269 26.62 2.99 -6.02
CA LEU A 269 25.97 3.70 -4.92
C LEU A 269 25.29 4.99 -5.43
N GLY A 270 24.57 5.69 -4.55
CA GLY A 270 24.05 7.05 -4.80
C GLY A 270 22.82 7.23 -5.70
N LYS A 271 22.41 6.23 -6.49
CA LYS A 271 21.26 6.35 -7.43
C LYS A 271 19.98 6.92 -6.81
N ALA A 272 19.64 6.54 -5.57
CA ALA A 272 18.47 7.04 -4.87
C ALA A 272 18.65 8.44 -4.24
N SER A 273 19.89 8.90 -4.06
CA SER A 273 20.25 10.08 -3.27
C SER A 273 20.68 11.27 -4.15
N CYS A 274 21.53 11.01 -5.15
CA CYS A 274 22.06 11.97 -6.11
C CYS A 274 21.63 11.71 -7.57
N GLY A 275 20.75 10.74 -7.81
CA GLY A 275 20.18 10.41 -9.14
C GLY A 275 21.08 9.58 -10.07
N SER A 276 22.40 9.61 -9.86
CA SER A 276 23.42 8.97 -10.73
C SER A 276 23.93 7.63 -10.18
N GLU A 277 24.37 6.71 -11.04
CA GLU A 277 24.95 5.41 -10.64
C GLU A 277 26.45 5.52 -10.32
N CYS A 278 26.78 6.29 -9.28
CA CYS A 278 28.15 6.57 -8.84
C CYS A 278 28.91 5.30 -8.41
N ARG A 279 30.24 5.34 -8.55
CA ARG A 279 31.20 4.44 -7.91
C ARG A 279 32.31 5.22 -7.24
N LEU A 280 32.90 4.61 -6.23
CA LEU A 280 34.09 5.08 -5.56
C LEU A 280 35.32 4.34 -6.11
N TYR A 281 36.36 5.10 -6.39
CA TYR A 281 37.63 4.62 -6.94
C TYR A 281 38.73 4.95 -5.93
N SER A 282 39.52 3.96 -5.52
CA SER A 282 40.61 4.13 -4.53
C SER A 282 41.82 3.29 -4.92
N PRO A 283 43.00 3.48 -4.31
CA PRO A 283 44.10 2.53 -4.42
C PRO A 283 43.70 1.11 -3.99
N ILE A 284 44.22 0.09 -4.69
CA ILE A 284 44.22 -1.30 -4.19
C ILE A 284 45.27 -1.39 -3.06
N PRO A 285 44.90 -1.82 -1.84
CA PRO A 285 45.87 -2.02 -0.77
C PRO A 285 46.93 -3.05 -1.17
N LYS A 286 48.21 -2.72 -0.98
CA LYS A 286 49.31 -3.65 -1.23
C LYS A 286 49.20 -4.81 -0.24
N CYS A 287 48.94 -6.03 -0.74
CA CYS A 287 48.97 -7.23 0.09
C CYS A 287 50.32 -7.33 0.81
N LYS A 288 50.31 -7.70 2.10
CA LYS A 288 51.52 -7.89 2.92
C LYS A 288 52.25 -9.17 2.50
N SER A 289 52.96 -9.10 1.38
CA SER A 289 53.86 -10.15 0.89
C SER A 289 55.11 -9.54 0.26
N SER A 290 56.27 -10.00 0.71
CA SER A 290 57.64 -9.47 0.48
C SER A 290 58.02 -8.22 1.30
N GLU A 291 59.10 -8.38 2.05
CA GLU A 291 59.78 -7.32 2.79
C GLU A 291 60.58 -6.46 1.81
N VAL A 292 60.14 -5.22 1.55
CA VAL A 292 60.98 -4.20 0.90
C VAL A 292 60.84 -2.89 1.65
N THR A 293 61.89 -2.53 2.38
CA THR A 293 62.01 -1.25 3.08
C THR A 293 62.10 -0.09 2.10
N GLY A 294 61.06 0.74 2.03
CA GLY A 294 61.02 1.98 1.23
C GLY A 294 60.06 2.99 1.85
N SER A 295 60.57 4.16 2.22
CA SER A 295 59.94 5.12 3.15
C SER A 295 58.86 6.02 2.52
N SER A 296 57.86 5.44 1.86
CA SER A 296 56.72 6.17 1.27
C SER A 296 55.40 5.40 1.34
N SER A 297 55.26 4.44 2.26
CA SER A 297 54.18 3.44 2.24
C SER A 297 53.04 3.66 3.25
N GLU A 298 53.17 4.54 4.25
CA GLU A 298 52.20 4.63 5.34
C GLU A 298 50.85 5.23 4.93
N GLU A 299 50.84 6.24 4.05
CA GLU A 299 49.63 7.03 3.74
C GLU A 299 48.60 6.23 2.93
N SER A 300 49.06 5.39 1.98
CA SER A 300 48.19 4.49 1.18
C SER A 300 47.52 3.36 1.98
N SER A 301 47.96 3.09 3.20
CA SER A 301 47.38 2.05 4.07
C SER A 301 46.35 2.60 5.06
N ARG A 302 46.25 3.93 5.22
CA ARG A 302 45.33 4.56 6.18
C ARG A 302 43.88 4.41 5.71
N ARG A 303 42.96 4.09 6.63
CA ARG A 303 41.52 3.94 6.33
C ARG A 303 40.90 5.32 6.08
N ASN A 304 40.24 5.48 4.94
CA ASN A 304 39.48 6.67 4.60
C ASN A 304 38.05 6.52 5.12
N ALA A 305 37.79 7.09 6.29
CA ALA A 305 36.54 6.82 7.02
C ALA A 305 35.29 7.33 6.28
N ARG A 306 35.37 8.50 5.63
CA ARG A 306 34.27 9.08 4.82
C ARG A 306 33.95 8.21 3.61
N ALA A 307 34.99 7.82 2.86
CA ALA A 307 34.85 6.98 1.69
C ALA A 307 34.33 5.57 2.05
N SER A 308 34.82 5.00 3.16
CA SER A 308 34.38 3.70 3.69
C SER A 308 32.90 3.72 4.11
N TYR A 309 32.47 4.80 4.78
CA TYR A 309 31.10 5.02 5.22
C TYR A 309 30.12 5.00 4.03
N ILE A 310 30.33 5.82 3.00
CA ILE A 310 29.38 5.92 1.87
C ILE A 310 29.27 4.65 1.03
N CYS A 311 30.33 3.83 0.92
CA CYS A 311 30.27 2.58 0.18
C CYS A 311 29.89 1.36 1.04
N GLY A 312 30.00 1.44 2.37
CA GLY A 312 29.78 0.31 3.29
C GLY A 312 30.79 -0.82 3.07
N GLN A 313 32.07 -0.45 2.86
CA GLN A 313 33.23 -1.33 2.64
C GLN A 313 34.45 -0.60 3.18
N ASP A 314 35.51 -1.29 3.61
CA ASP A 314 36.74 -0.60 3.98
C ASP A 314 37.49 -0.07 2.74
N VAL A 315 37.82 1.22 2.79
CA VAL A 315 38.53 1.97 1.76
C VAL A 315 39.78 2.57 2.37
N HIS A 316 40.90 2.48 1.64
CA HIS A 316 42.20 2.96 2.10
C HIS A 316 42.78 3.98 1.12
N GLY A 317 43.52 4.95 1.65
CA GLY A 317 44.04 6.09 0.89
C GLY A 317 42.94 7.04 0.39
N ASP A 318 43.33 8.00 -0.43
CA ASP A 318 42.39 8.94 -1.04
C ASP A 318 41.47 8.23 -2.03
N ALA A 319 40.29 8.82 -2.28
CA ALA A 319 39.30 8.21 -3.15
C ALA A 319 38.59 9.25 -4.03
N VAL A 320 38.28 8.86 -5.27
CA VAL A 320 37.50 9.65 -6.23
C VAL A 320 36.10 9.04 -6.34
N LEU A 321 35.06 9.85 -6.13
CA LEU A 321 33.67 9.47 -6.34
C LEU A 321 33.20 10.02 -7.70
N ALA A 322 32.85 9.14 -8.64
CA ALA A 322 32.43 9.53 -10.00
C ALA A 322 31.36 8.58 -10.58
N SER A 323 30.49 9.11 -11.44
CA SER A 323 29.56 8.32 -12.27
C SER A 323 30.20 8.14 -13.63
N VAL A 324 30.92 7.03 -13.83
CA VAL A 324 31.62 6.69 -15.08
C VAL A 324 31.62 5.17 -15.29
N GLY A 325 31.44 4.70 -16.51
CA GLY A 325 31.67 3.31 -16.91
C GLY A 325 31.06 2.92 -18.25
N TYR A 326 31.26 1.68 -18.68
CA TYR A 326 30.63 1.16 -19.90
C TYR A 326 29.26 0.53 -19.61
N ARG A 327 28.25 0.85 -20.42
CA ARG A 327 26.92 0.22 -20.38
C ARG A 327 26.85 -0.98 -21.34
N TRP A 328 25.86 -1.84 -21.13
CA TRP A 328 25.54 -2.93 -22.06
C TRP A 328 25.14 -2.37 -23.42
N LYS A 329 25.56 -3.05 -24.50
CA LYS A 329 25.26 -2.66 -25.90
C LYS A 329 25.78 -1.26 -26.32
N SER A 330 26.69 -0.67 -25.55
CA SER A 330 27.34 0.61 -25.86
C SER A 330 28.85 0.42 -25.97
N GLU A 331 29.46 1.06 -26.96
CA GLU A 331 30.92 1.24 -27.01
C GLU A 331 31.36 2.54 -26.33
N ASP A 332 30.47 3.53 -26.31
CA ASP A 332 30.69 4.80 -25.65
C ASP A 332 30.73 4.63 -24.13
N LEU A 333 31.64 5.39 -23.53
CA LEU A 333 31.73 5.53 -22.09
C LEU A 333 30.59 6.43 -21.61
N ASP A 334 29.79 5.89 -20.70
CA ASP A 334 28.68 6.58 -20.06
C ASP A 334 29.17 7.27 -18.77
N TYR A 335 28.67 8.47 -18.52
CA TYR A 335 29.05 9.28 -17.37
C TYR A 335 27.97 10.30 -16.98
N ASP A 336 27.97 10.68 -15.70
CA ASP A 336 27.22 11.83 -15.17
C ASP A 336 28.16 12.70 -14.31
N ASP A 337 27.91 14.00 -14.24
CA ASP A 337 28.65 14.91 -13.37
C ASP A 337 28.35 14.63 -11.88
N VAL A 338 29.40 14.37 -11.10
CA VAL A 338 29.32 14.20 -9.65
C VAL A 338 29.98 15.38 -8.96
N THR A 339 29.23 16.07 -8.11
CA THR A 339 29.68 17.27 -7.40
C THR A 339 29.84 17.01 -5.90
N VAL A 340 30.39 17.99 -5.17
CA VAL A 340 30.43 17.98 -3.70
C VAL A 340 29.02 17.81 -3.10
N LYS A 341 28.00 18.45 -3.69
CA LYS A 341 26.58 18.26 -3.32
C LYS A 341 26.15 16.79 -3.44
N SER A 342 26.56 16.10 -4.50
CA SER A 342 26.26 14.67 -4.70
C SER A 342 26.88 13.82 -3.59
N PHE A 343 28.10 14.12 -3.13
CA PHE A 343 28.71 13.44 -1.98
C PHE A 343 27.89 13.64 -0.70
N TYR A 344 27.55 14.88 -0.32
CA TYR A 344 26.77 15.14 0.89
C TYR A 344 25.36 14.55 0.81
N ARG A 345 24.70 14.55 -0.36
CA ARG A 345 23.43 13.82 -0.58
C ARG A 345 23.55 12.32 -0.37
N ILE A 346 24.64 11.70 -0.80
CA ILE A 346 24.90 10.28 -0.54
C ILE A 346 25.05 10.04 0.96
N CYS A 347 25.82 10.88 1.67
CA CYS A 347 25.97 10.80 3.13
C CYS A 347 24.62 10.92 3.86
N CYS A 348 23.80 11.91 3.50
CA CYS A 348 22.43 12.07 4.01
C CYS A 348 21.60 10.81 3.76
N GLY A 349 21.61 10.31 2.52
CA GLY A 349 20.86 9.12 2.12
C GLY A 349 21.27 7.83 2.83
N MET A 350 22.32 7.80 3.65
CA MET A 350 22.65 6.64 4.48
C MET A 350 21.71 6.49 5.70
N SER A 351 21.11 7.57 6.20
CA SER A 351 20.21 7.52 7.36
C SER A 351 18.74 7.38 6.96
N PRO A 352 17.89 6.74 7.78
CA PRO A 352 16.44 6.68 7.56
C PRO A 352 15.81 8.06 7.35
N ASN A 353 16.21 9.04 8.16
CA ASN A 353 15.74 10.42 8.09
C ASN A 353 16.17 11.10 6.77
N GLY A 354 17.43 10.93 6.38
CA GLY A 354 17.95 11.48 5.12
C GLY A 354 17.32 10.86 3.86
N ILE A 355 16.99 9.56 3.88
CA ILE A 355 16.21 8.92 2.79
C ILE A 355 14.84 9.60 2.66
N TYR A 356 14.13 9.82 3.78
CA TYR A 356 12.84 10.52 3.78
C TYR A 356 12.97 11.96 3.26
N LYS A 357 13.88 12.75 3.84
CA LYS A 357 14.22 14.13 3.44
C LYS A 357 14.48 14.28 1.93
N ILE A 358 15.36 13.44 1.37
CA ILE A 358 15.69 13.47 -0.06
C ILE A 358 14.47 13.08 -0.91
N SER A 359 13.71 12.05 -0.49
CA SER A 359 12.51 11.60 -1.20
C SER A 359 11.37 12.63 -1.17
N ARG A 360 11.32 13.47 -0.13
CA ARG A 360 10.41 14.61 0.01
C ARG A 360 10.83 15.84 -0.81
N GLN A 361 12.03 15.84 -1.38
CA GLN A 361 12.66 16.99 -2.05
C GLN A 361 12.78 18.25 -1.15
N ALA A 362 12.76 18.05 0.16
CA ALA A 362 12.74 19.09 1.20
C ALA A 362 13.65 18.63 2.33
N VAL A 363 14.97 18.83 2.18
CA VAL A 363 15.98 18.23 3.05
C VAL A 363 16.13 19.02 4.35
N LEU A 364 16.01 20.35 4.27
CA LEU A 364 16.04 21.22 5.45
C LEU A 364 14.66 21.33 6.11
N ALA A 365 13.58 21.33 5.31
CA ALA A 365 12.23 21.51 5.85
C ALA A 365 11.52 20.22 6.32
N ALA A 366 11.78 19.05 5.73
CA ALA A 366 11.11 17.80 6.13
C ALA A 366 11.88 17.03 7.22
N GLN A 367 11.16 16.22 8.00
CA GLN A 367 11.71 15.32 9.01
C GLN A 367 10.95 13.99 9.00
N LEU A 368 11.65 12.85 9.15
CA LEU A 368 10.99 11.55 9.26
C LEU A 368 10.03 11.55 10.48
N PRO A 369 8.71 11.36 10.29
CA PRO A 369 7.76 11.48 11.38
C PRO A 369 8.01 10.47 12.51
N ALA A 370 7.77 10.88 13.75
CA ALA A 370 7.94 10.05 14.94
C ALA A 370 6.79 9.03 15.15
N SER A 371 5.67 9.17 14.44
CA SER A 371 4.52 8.26 14.54
C SER A 371 3.76 8.09 13.21
N PHE A 372 3.06 6.97 13.07
CA PHE A 372 2.18 6.70 11.92
C PHE A 372 0.72 6.76 12.36
N THR A 373 -0.01 7.73 11.80
CA THR A 373 -1.43 8.01 12.07
C THR A 373 -2.33 7.19 11.15
N THR A 374 -2.54 7.64 9.92
CA THR A 374 -3.35 7.01 8.87
C THR A 374 -2.65 7.14 7.52
N LYS A 375 -3.02 6.25 6.58
CA LYS A 375 -2.52 6.32 5.20
C LYS A 375 -2.89 7.63 4.48
N SER A 376 -3.96 8.31 4.87
CA SER A 376 -4.41 9.57 4.25
C SER A 376 -3.63 10.79 4.70
N ASN A 377 -3.06 10.77 5.91
CA ASN A 377 -2.37 11.93 6.49
C ASN A 377 -0.86 11.85 6.28
N TRP A 378 -0.30 10.64 6.25
CA TRP A 378 1.10 10.42 5.90
C TRP A 378 1.50 11.12 4.58
N ARG A 379 2.72 11.67 4.52
CA ARG A 379 3.26 12.36 3.35
C ARG A 379 4.67 11.86 3.02
N GLY A 380 4.97 11.70 1.74
CA GLY A 380 6.22 11.09 1.27
C GLY A 380 6.17 9.56 1.16
N PRO A 381 7.32 8.89 0.96
CA PRO A 381 7.38 7.43 0.84
C PRO A 381 6.91 6.75 2.13
N PHE A 382 6.30 5.58 2.03
CA PHE A 382 5.78 4.88 3.21
C PHE A 382 6.93 4.28 4.06
N PRO A 383 6.78 4.16 5.39
CA PRO A 383 7.82 3.60 6.26
C PRO A 383 8.34 2.23 5.81
N ARG A 384 7.48 1.34 5.31
CA ARG A 384 7.89 0.06 4.74
C ARG A 384 8.83 0.19 3.54
N GLU A 385 8.60 1.19 2.69
CA GLU A 385 9.38 1.44 1.47
C GLU A 385 10.76 1.99 1.83
N ILE A 386 10.80 2.97 2.74
CA ILE A 386 12.04 3.52 3.31
C ILE A 386 12.86 2.40 3.99
N LEU A 387 12.22 1.51 4.76
CA LEU A 387 12.92 0.39 5.42
C LEU A 387 13.51 -0.60 4.43
N SER A 388 12.80 -0.91 3.34
CA SER A 388 13.36 -1.74 2.26
C SER A 388 14.54 -1.04 1.57
N MET A 389 14.43 0.27 1.25
CA MET A 389 15.52 1.06 0.66
C MET A 389 16.75 1.08 1.57
N PHE A 390 16.57 1.36 2.86
CA PHE A 390 17.62 1.34 3.88
C PHE A 390 18.32 -0.03 3.96
N CYS A 391 17.54 -1.12 4.06
CA CYS A 391 18.09 -2.48 4.11
C CYS A 391 18.93 -2.81 2.87
N HIS A 392 18.43 -2.51 1.66
CA HIS A 392 19.17 -2.68 0.41
C HIS A 392 20.47 -1.87 0.38
N GLN A 393 20.42 -0.62 0.83
CA GLN A 393 21.56 0.29 0.84
C GLN A 393 22.65 -0.16 1.83
N HIS A 394 22.25 -0.72 2.97
CA HIS A 394 23.14 -1.26 4.02
C HIS A 394 23.47 -2.75 3.89
N ARG A 395 23.14 -3.38 2.75
CA ARG A 395 23.43 -4.80 2.45
C ARG A 395 22.72 -5.81 3.37
N LEU A 396 21.65 -5.41 4.04
CA LEU A 396 20.79 -6.30 4.81
C LEU A 396 19.90 -7.13 3.88
N ALA A 397 19.22 -8.13 4.43
CA ALA A 397 18.12 -8.82 3.75
C ALA A 397 16.86 -7.95 3.73
N ASP A 398 15.88 -8.30 2.87
CA ASP A 398 14.57 -7.65 2.90
C ASP A 398 13.89 -7.84 4.27
N PRO A 399 13.24 -6.81 4.82
CA PRO A 399 12.56 -6.89 6.12
C PRO A 399 11.39 -7.91 6.07
N VAL A 400 11.38 -8.81 7.03
CA VAL A 400 10.37 -9.87 7.18
C VAL A 400 9.25 -9.38 8.10
N PHE A 401 8.00 -9.45 7.63
CA PHE A 401 6.82 -9.00 8.36
C PHE A 401 5.97 -10.19 8.81
N ALA A 402 5.68 -10.27 10.10
CA ALA A 402 4.80 -11.28 10.69
C ALA A 402 3.55 -10.58 11.26
N ILE A 403 2.40 -10.83 10.63
CA ILE A 403 1.13 -10.21 11.00
C ILE A 403 0.35 -11.17 11.90
N SER A 404 -0.15 -10.67 13.03
CA SER A 404 -1.04 -11.44 13.89
C SER A 404 -2.33 -10.68 14.17
N THR A 405 -3.43 -11.44 14.17
CA THR A 405 -4.77 -10.97 14.52
C THR A 405 -5.11 -11.43 15.92
N ALA A 406 -5.39 -10.50 16.82
CA ALA A 406 -5.98 -10.82 18.11
C ALA A 406 -7.43 -10.29 18.15
N PRO A 407 -8.37 -10.99 18.80
CA PRO A 407 -9.61 -10.36 19.23
C PRO A 407 -9.22 -9.26 20.22
N VAL A 408 -9.60 -8.01 19.93
CA VAL A 408 -9.28 -6.88 20.82
C VAL A 408 -10.07 -7.08 22.10
N LYS A 409 -9.40 -7.58 23.14
CA LYS A 409 -9.91 -7.46 24.50
C LYS A 409 -9.86 -5.99 24.85
N SER A 410 -10.97 -5.46 25.40
CA SER A 410 -11.02 -4.11 25.94
C SER A 410 -9.81 -3.85 26.85
N LEU A 411 -9.27 -2.63 26.81
CA LEU A 411 -8.15 -2.20 27.64
C LEU A 411 -8.40 -2.51 29.13
N ALA A 412 -9.67 -2.47 29.56
CA ALA A 412 -10.14 -2.83 30.90
C ALA A 412 -9.79 -4.28 31.33
N ASP A 413 -9.68 -5.24 30.40
CA ASP A 413 -9.30 -6.63 30.72
C ASP A 413 -7.79 -6.82 30.85
N VAL A 414 -6.98 -5.98 30.19
CA VAL A 414 -5.51 -6.00 30.36
C VAL A 414 -5.16 -5.57 31.78
N TYR A 415 -5.70 -4.44 32.24
CA TYR A 415 -5.54 -3.97 33.62
C TYR A 415 -6.08 -4.96 34.68
N ARG A 416 -7.08 -5.79 34.34
CA ARG A 416 -7.60 -6.84 35.23
C ARG A 416 -6.65 -8.03 35.38
N SER A 417 -5.77 -8.30 34.41
CA SER A 417 -4.83 -9.45 34.43
C SER A 417 -3.60 -9.24 35.31
N HIS A 418 -3.16 -8.00 35.54
CA HIS A 418 -1.94 -7.71 36.29
C HIS A 418 -2.09 -7.76 37.83
N LYS A 419 -3.31 -7.93 38.37
CA LYS A 419 -3.56 -7.91 39.83
C LYS A 419 -3.71 -9.29 40.47
N LYS A 420 -3.04 -10.33 39.95
CA LYS A 420 -3.11 -11.69 40.52
C LYS A 420 -1.81 -12.52 40.45
N LEU A 421 -0.69 -11.98 40.96
CA LEU A 421 0.48 -12.80 41.34
C LEU A 421 1.51 -12.08 42.24
N LYS A 422 1.20 -11.88 43.52
CA LYS A 422 2.11 -12.14 44.68
C LYS A 422 1.45 -11.79 46.01
N VAL A 423 1.59 -12.68 46.98
CA VAL A 423 1.30 -12.45 48.40
C VAL A 423 2.62 -12.59 49.16
N SER A 424 3.11 -11.49 49.76
CA SER A 424 3.90 -11.50 51.00
C SER A 424 4.38 -10.09 51.39
N GLY A 425 3.87 -9.56 52.52
CA GLY A 425 4.62 -8.67 53.42
C GLY A 425 4.48 -7.15 53.30
N GLY A 426 3.74 -6.54 54.25
CA GLY A 426 4.24 -5.40 55.03
C GLY A 426 3.69 -3.99 54.76
N SER A 427 3.10 -3.40 55.81
CA SER A 427 2.93 -1.96 56.14
C SER A 427 2.27 -0.99 55.14
N ASP A 428 1.00 -0.68 55.42
CA ASP A 428 0.49 0.65 55.83
C ASP A 428 1.16 1.92 55.27
N ASP A 429 0.41 2.70 54.48
CA ASP A 429 -0.08 4.04 54.90
C ASP A 429 -1.22 4.52 53.97
N ALA A 430 -1.93 5.58 54.37
CA ALA A 430 -3.31 5.88 53.93
C ALA A 430 -3.51 7.13 53.04
N ASP A 431 -4.77 7.29 52.60
CA ASP A 431 -5.49 8.49 52.15
C ASP A 431 -5.36 9.00 50.69
N ASP A 432 -6.39 8.71 49.89
CA ASP A 432 -7.50 9.64 49.50
C ASP A 432 -8.04 9.32 48.08
N GLU A 433 -9.37 9.26 47.95
CA GLU A 433 -10.07 8.94 46.70
C GLU A 433 -10.69 10.20 46.08
N ASN A 434 -10.65 10.32 44.75
CA ASN A 434 -11.79 10.93 44.03
C ASN A 434 -11.93 10.37 42.61
N LEU A 435 -12.90 9.47 42.43
CA LEU A 435 -13.27 8.84 41.17
C LEU A 435 -14.48 9.54 40.53
N SER A 436 -14.27 10.26 39.44
CA SER A 436 -15.37 10.63 38.53
C SER A 436 -15.83 9.39 37.74
N LYS A 437 -17.07 8.96 37.98
CA LYS A 437 -17.70 7.85 37.24
C LYS A 437 -18.23 8.32 35.89
N GLU A 438 -17.50 8.04 34.82
CA GLU A 438 -18.08 8.00 33.48
C GLU A 438 -18.55 6.57 33.16
N LYS A 439 -19.70 6.46 32.48
CA LYS A 439 -20.31 5.17 32.13
C LYS A 439 -19.84 4.75 30.74
N GLU A 440 -19.12 3.64 30.65
CA GLU A 440 -18.83 2.99 29.38
C GLU A 440 -20.12 2.45 28.72
N ASP A 441 -20.51 3.02 27.59
CA ASP A 441 -21.41 2.40 26.61
C ASP A 441 -20.54 1.68 25.56
N ALA A 442 -20.77 0.38 25.34
CA ALA A 442 -19.85 -0.46 24.55
C ALA A 442 -20.12 -0.42 23.03
N PRO A 443 -19.12 -0.11 22.18
CA PRO A 443 -19.12 -0.42 20.76
C PRO A 443 -18.52 -1.83 20.47
N GLY A 444 -18.56 -2.24 19.20
CA GLY A 444 -18.41 -3.64 18.77
C GLY A 444 -17.02 -4.29 18.94
N LEU A 445 -17.03 -5.62 19.00
CA LEU A 445 -15.85 -6.48 19.16
C LEU A 445 -15.05 -6.60 17.84
N GLY A 446 -14.20 -5.60 17.55
CA GLY A 446 -13.28 -5.61 16.41
C GLY A 446 -12.10 -6.58 16.58
N ASN A 447 -11.67 -7.22 15.49
CA ASN A 447 -10.37 -7.90 15.43
C ASN A 447 -9.31 -6.87 15.03
N GLY A 448 -8.24 -6.77 15.82
CA GLY A 448 -7.15 -5.82 15.60
C GLY A 448 -5.94 -6.52 14.97
N PHE A 449 -5.30 -5.84 14.03
CA PHE A 449 -4.03 -6.27 13.44
C PHE A 449 -2.87 -5.67 14.22
N ARG A 450 -1.85 -6.49 14.46
CA ARG A 450 -0.51 -6.05 14.85
C ARG A 450 0.51 -6.69 13.91
N CYS A 451 1.62 -6.01 13.68
CA CYS A 451 2.71 -6.51 12.86
C CYS A 451 4.01 -6.52 13.67
N GLU A 452 4.73 -7.63 13.62
CA GLU A 452 6.12 -7.74 14.03
C GLU A 452 7.00 -7.61 12.78
N VAL A 453 8.16 -6.97 12.89
CA VAL A 453 9.14 -6.84 11.81
C VAL A 453 10.50 -7.33 12.27
N LYS A 454 11.17 -8.11 11.40
CA LYS A 454 12.53 -8.61 11.62
C LYS A 454 13.43 -8.17 10.47
N VAL A 455 14.59 -7.64 10.80
CA VAL A 455 15.64 -7.30 9.85
C VAL A 455 16.83 -8.22 10.09
N LEU A 456 17.33 -8.84 9.02
CA LEU A 456 18.41 -9.82 9.07
C LEU A 456 19.58 -9.39 8.19
N THR A 457 20.78 -9.90 8.48
CA THR A 457 21.90 -9.88 7.54
C THR A 457 21.60 -10.79 6.33
N LYS A 458 22.35 -10.65 5.23
CA LYS A 458 22.26 -11.61 4.12
C LYS A 458 22.59 -13.05 4.54
N SER A 459 23.44 -13.21 5.56
CA SER A 459 23.81 -14.48 6.19
C SER A 459 22.73 -15.06 7.14
N GLN A 460 21.56 -14.40 7.26
CA GLN A 460 20.45 -14.77 8.14
C GLN A 460 20.66 -14.51 9.64
N ASP A 461 21.64 -13.70 10.02
CA ASP A 461 21.80 -13.25 11.41
C ASP A 461 20.76 -12.17 11.74
N LEU A 462 20.13 -12.24 12.92
CA LEU A 462 19.15 -11.25 13.34
C LEU A 462 19.83 -9.92 13.72
N VAL A 463 19.45 -8.82 13.06
CA VAL A 463 19.92 -7.46 13.38
C VAL A 463 18.94 -6.76 14.32
N LEU A 464 17.65 -6.85 14.00
CA LEU A 464 16.57 -6.17 14.71
C LEU A 464 15.29 -7.02 14.73
N GLU A 465 14.65 -7.12 15.88
CA GLU A 465 13.28 -7.61 16.07
C GLU A 465 12.44 -6.51 16.74
N CYS A 466 11.41 -6.01 16.06
CA CYS A 466 10.53 -4.96 16.58
C CYS A 466 9.08 -5.47 16.61
N SER A 467 8.42 -5.34 17.76
CA SER A 467 7.08 -5.87 18.03
C SER A 467 6.17 -4.82 18.69
N PRO A 468 5.66 -3.82 17.94
CA PRO A 468 4.77 -2.81 18.47
C PRO A 468 3.53 -3.39 19.20
N ARG A 469 3.20 -2.80 20.35
CA ARG A 469 2.01 -3.20 21.14
C ARG A 469 0.68 -2.72 20.57
N LYS A 470 0.68 -1.62 19.81
CA LYS A 470 -0.53 -0.96 19.31
C LYS A 470 -1.21 -1.79 18.22
N PHE A 471 -2.50 -2.04 18.40
CA PHE A 471 -3.36 -2.65 17.38
C PHE A 471 -3.93 -1.58 16.43
N TYR A 472 -4.10 -1.94 15.17
CA TYR A 472 -4.72 -1.13 14.12
C TYR A 472 -5.87 -1.90 13.47
N GLU A 473 -6.90 -1.19 13.00
CA GLU A 473 -8.04 -1.82 12.29
C GLU A 473 -7.66 -2.32 10.88
N LYS A 474 -6.60 -1.74 10.30
CA LYS A 474 -6.12 -2.05 8.95
C LYS A 474 -4.75 -2.72 9.03
N GLU A 475 -4.63 -3.87 8.36
CA GLU A 475 -3.38 -4.64 8.21
C GLU A 475 -2.21 -3.77 7.76
N ASN A 476 -2.41 -2.94 6.73
CA ASN A 476 -1.37 -2.06 6.19
C ASN A 476 -0.83 -1.10 7.25
N ASP A 477 -1.69 -0.53 8.10
CA ASP A 477 -1.30 0.55 9.00
C ASP A 477 -0.50 0.00 10.19
N ALA A 478 -0.80 -1.23 10.62
CA ALA A 478 0.07 -1.99 11.53
C ALA A 478 1.47 -2.24 10.92
N VAL A 479 1.55 -2.61 9.63
CA VAL A 479 2.82 -2.83 8.92
C VAL A 479 3.62 -1.53 8.79
N GLN A 480 2.97 -0.40 8.48
CA GLN A 480 3.66 0.89 8.39
C GLN A 480 4.18 1.36 9.75
N ASN A 481 3.37 1.24 10.83
CA ASN A 481 3.81 1.62 12.16
C ASN A 481 4.99 0.76 12.66
N ALA A 482 4.97 -0.57 12.41
CA ALA A 482 6.10 -1.44 12.74
C ALA A 482 7.37 -1.09 11.95
N SER A 483 7.22 -0.79 10.65
CA SER A 483 8.33 -0.33 9.81
C SER A 483 8.90 1.00 10.32
N LEU A 484 8.04 1.92 10.78
CA LEU A 484 8.47 3.22 11.30
C LEU A 484 9.24 3.10 12.62
N LYS A 485 8.78 2.27 13.56
CA LYS A 485 9.53 2.01 14.80
C LYS A 485 10.90 1.40 14.53
N ALA A 486 11.01 0.51 13.54
CA ALA A 486 12.32 0.01 13.09
C ALA A 486 13.21 1.10 12.50
N LEU A 487 12.67 2.01 11.66
CA LEU A 487 13.42 3.13 11.11
C LEU A 487 13.90 4.12 12.18
N LEU A 488 13.05 4.46 13.15
CA LEU A 488 13.39 5.38 14.25
C LEU A 488 14.49 4.78 15.13
N TRP A 489 14.51 3.46 15.34
CA TRP A 489 15.63 2.78 15.99
C TRP A 489 16.93 2.89 15.17
N PHE A 490 16.86 2.67 13.85
CA PHE A 490 18.03 2.86 12.99
C PHE A 490 18.52 4.32 12.97
N SER A 491 17.63 5.32 13.06
CA SER A 491 18.02 6.75 13.09
C SER A 491 18.97 7.09 14.24
N LYS A 492 18.84 6.44 15.41
CA LYS A 492 19.72 6.66 16.58
C LYS A 492 21.21 6.43 16.30
N PHE A 493 21.56 5.68 15.24
CA PHE A 493 22.95 5.47 14.81
C PHE A 493 23.48 6.54 13.85
N PHE A 494 22.66 7.56 13.51
CA PHE A 494 22.94 8.59 12.51
C PHE A 494 22.70 10.02 13.02
N ASP A 495 22.48 10.22 14.32
CA ASP A 495 21.96 11.48 14.91
C ASP A 495 22.93 12.68 14.89
N ASP A 496 24.16 12.56 14.37
CA ASP A 496 25.11 13.68 14.24
C ASP A 496 24.73 14.72 13.16
N MET A 497 23.59 14.58 12.47
CA MET A 497 23.17 15.47 11.38
C MET A 497 21.82 16.20 11.58
N ASP A 498 21.14 16.03 12.71
CA ASP A 498 19.92 16.78 13.05
C ASP A 498 19.75 16.91 14.56
N VAL A 499 19.01 17.91 15.04
CA VAL A 499 18.83 18.14 16.48
C VAL A 499 18.05 16.96 17.11
N GLY A 500 18.68 16.33 18.11
CA GLY A 500 18.25 15.03 18.65
C GLY A 500 16.80 14.96 19.12
N SER A 501 16.16 13.81 18.87
CA SER A 501 14.82 13.51 19.35
C SER A 501 14.82 12.32 20.32
N ASP A 502 14.97 12.62 21.62
CA ASP A 502 14.71 11.63 22.66
C ASP A 502 13.28 11.09 22.54
N THR A 503 13.17 9.76 22.43
CA THR A 503 11.90 9.03 22.47
C THR A 503 12.07 7.76 23.29
N ASP A 504 11.49 7.79 24.50
CA ASP A 504 11.45 6.68 25.46
C ASP A 504 10.45 5.60 25.02
N ASP A 505 10.85 4.76 24.06
CA ASP A 505 10.05 3.64 23.52
C ASP A 505 10.88 2.33 23.42
N GLU A 506 11.86 2.12 24.31
CA GLU A 506 12.77 0.96 24.24
C GLU A 506 12.07 -0.40 24.50
N GLU A 507 10.87 -0.43 25.09
CA GLU A 507 10.23 -1.71 25.49
C GLU A 507 9.67 -2.57 24.33
N ASP A 508 9.67 -2.07 23.08
CA ASP A 508 9.09 -2.76 21.90
C ASP A 508 10.16 -3.32 20.92
N ILE A 509 11.45 -3.22 21.27
CA ILE A 509 12.59 -3.58 20.41
C ILE A 509 13.53 -4.58 21.10
N LYS A 510 14.05 -5.54 20.33
CA LYS A 510 15.17 -6.41 20.73
C LYS A 510 16.26 -6.40 19.65
N SER A 511 17.51 -6.25 20.08
CA SER A 511 18.70 -6.33 19.22
C SER A 511 19.80 -7.17 19.91
N PRO A 512 20.44 -8.13 19.21
CA PRO A 512 21.52 -8.93 19.77
C PRO A 512 22.93 -8.34 19.54
N SER A 513 23.07 -7.24 18.79
CA SER A 513 24.36 -6.65 18.39
C SER A 513 24.31 -5.13 18.28
N THR A 514 25.24 -4.43 18.96
CA THR A 514 25.22 -2.96 19.08
C THR A 514 26.05 -2.20 18.02
N ASN A 515 26.93 -2.88 17.27
CA ASN A 515 28.03 -2.23 16.54
C ASN A 515 27.98 -2.40 15.00
N VAL A 516 26.79 -2.36 14.37
CA VAL A 516 26.67 -2.52 12.90
C VAL A 516 26.76 -1.20 12.14
N PHE A 517 26.39 -0.08 12.77
CA PHE A 517 26.37 1.25 12.17
C PHE A 517 27.09 2.24 13.09
N THR A 518 28.15 2.87 12.59
CA THR A 518 28.91 3.89 13.33
C THR A 518 29.37 4.95 12.34
N ILE A 519 28.97 6.21 12.56
CA ILE A 519 29.43 7.34 11.77
C ILE A 519 30.91 7.60 12.10
N PRO A 520 31.76 7.98 11.13
CA PRO A 520 33.06 8.56 11.44
C PRO A 520 32.91 9.87 12.23
N PRO A 521 33.66 10.10 13.32
CA PRO A 521 33.52 11.28 14.19
C PRO A 521 33.88 12.64 13.56
N ASN A 522 34.05 12.70 12.24
CA ASN A 522 34.45 13.89 11.48
C ASN A 522 33.47 14.19 10.32
N LEU A 523 32.18 13.82 10.45
CA LEU A 523 31.13 14.25 9.51
C LEU A 523 30.45 15.57 9.93
N GLY A 524 30.56 15.91 11.21
CA GLY A 524 30.33 17.23 11.81
C GLY A 524 31.38 17.45 12.91
N ARG A 525 31.58 18.70 13.35
CA ARG A 525 32.54 19.05 14.40
C ARG A 525 31.86 18.92 15.77
N ASP A 526 32.45 18.19 16.71
CA ASP A 526 31.91 17.99 18.07
C ASP A 526 31.42 19.29 18.72
N CYS A 527 30.16 19.33 19.15
CA CYS A 527 29.58 20.46 19.88
C CYS A 527 28.49 19.98 20.87
N SER A 528 28.88 19.77 22.13
CA SER A 528 27.94 19.71 23.24
C SER A 528 27.44 21.12 23.59
N GLY A 529 26.29 21.53 23.05
CA GLY A 529 25.70 22.85 23.27
C GLY A 529 24.21 22.77 23.62
N THR A 530 23.83 23.32 24.77
CA THR A 530 22.43 23.38 25.22
C THR A 530 21.61 24.40 24.41
N THR A 531 20.45 23.98 23.92
CA THR A 531 19.49 24.81 23.19
C THR A 531 18.82 25.84 24.10
N ASN A 532 19.06 27.14 23.84
CA ASN A 532 18.18 28.21 24.30
C ASN A 532 17.14 28.50 23.20
N VAL A 533 15.91 28.07 23.41
CA VAL A 533 14.78 28.42 22.53
C VAL A 533 14.37 29.87 22.81
N PRO A 534 14.27 30.76 21.81
CA PRO A 534 13.71 32.09 22.02
C PRO A 534 12.26 32.01 22.47
N SER A 535 11.93 32.65 23.59
CA SER A 535 10.56 32.71 24.09
C SER A 535 9.70 33.63 23.22
N VAL A 536 8.95 33.07 22.27
CA VAL A 536 7.94 33.80 21.50
C VAL A 536 6.70 34.01 22.37
N GLU A 537 6.19 35.25 22.42
CA GLU A 537 5.04 35.60 23.27
C GLU A 537 3.75 34.89 22.81
N GLU A 538 3.12 34.13 23.72
CA GLU A 538 1.84 33.45 23.46
C GLU A 538 0.70 34.44 23.18
N LYS A 539 0.39 34.68 21.90
CA LYS A 539 -0.89 35.24 21.50
C LYS A 539 -1.94 34.14 21.38
N ARG A 540 -3.08 34.34 22.06
CA ARG A 540 -4.26 33.45 21.99
C ARG A 540 -4.92 33.50 20.62
N VAL A 541 -4.37 32.76 19.66
CA VAL A 541 -4.99 32.36 18.39
C VAL A 541 -5.22 30.85 18.48
N PRO A 542 -6.34 30.28 17.98
CA PRO A 542 -6.55 28.84 17.99
C PRO A 542 -5.47 28.16 17.15
N SER A 543 -4.58 27.42 17.83
CA SER A 543 -3.47 26.70 17.18
C SER A 543 -3.98 25.58 16.27
N ILE A 544 -3.26 25.34 15.17
CA ILE A 544 -3.58 24.26 14.24
C ILE A 544 -3.53 22.90 14.96
N THR A 545 -4.61 22.13 14.89
CA THR A 545 -4.77 20.90 15.66
C THR A 545 -3.92 19.74 15.14
N ASN A 546 -3.37 18.93 16.05
CA ASN A 546 -2.65 17.70 15.72
C ASN A 546 -3.49 16.75 14.85
N GLY A 547 -2.84 16.12 13.86
CA GLY A 547 -3.48 15.30 12.84
C GLY A 547 -4.05 16.09 11.66
N SER A 548 -4.04 17.43 11.70
CA SER A 548 -4.26 18.28 10.52
C SER A 548 -3.11 18.16 9.53
N VAL A 549 -3.39 18.42 8.25
CA VAL A 549 -2.39 18.58 7.20
C VAL A 549 -2.35 20.03 6.76
N VAL A 550 -1.20 20.68 6.90
CA VAL A 550 -0.94 22.04 6.42
C VAL A 550 -0.31 22.00 5.03
N SER A 551 -0.64 22.98 4.19
CA SER A 551 0.04 23.25 2.92
C SER A 551 0.77 24.58 3.04
N ILE A 552 2.08 24.61 2.77
CA ILE A 552 2.93 25.80 2.91
C ILE A 552 3.76 26.06 1.66
N CYS A 553 4.00 27.34 1.35
CA CYS A 553 5.12 27.79 0.51
C CYS A 553 6.26 28.18 1.45
N TYR A 554 7.51 27.84 1.10
CA TYR A 554 8.65 28.25 1.91
C TYR A 554 9.92 28.52 1.08
N SER A 555 10.80 29.33 1.65
CA SER A 555 12.17 29.54 1.18
C SER A 555 13.13 29.69 2.37
N LEU A 556 14.25 28.97 2.34
CA LEU A 556 15.37 29.12 3.25
C LEU A 556 16.55 29.75 2.53
N SER A 557 17.09 30.83 3.10
CA SER A 557 18.29 31.51 2.64
C SER A 557 19.38 31.49 3.70
N LEU A 558 20.64 31.41 3.28
CA LEU A 558 21.80 31.60 4.14
C LEU A 558 22.26 33.04 4.03
N GLU A 559 22.51 33.68 5.17
CA GLU A 559 22.97 35.07 5.28
C GLU A 559 24.14 35.14 6.26
N VAL A 560 24.98 36.18 6.11
CA VAL A 560 26.10 36.47 7.03
C VAL A 560 25.68 37.59 7.97
N ASP A 561 25.94 37.42 9.26
CA ASP A 561 25.60 38.42 10.28
C ASP A 561 26.34 39.76 10.02
N PRO A 562 25.63 40.87 9.76
CA PRO A 562 26.27 42.12 9.33
C PRO A 562 27.07 42.81 10.46
N GLU A 563 26.85 42.49 11.74
CA GLU A 563 27.49 43.17 12.88
C GLU A 563 29.01 42.90 13.03
N PHE A 564 29.63 42.10 12.14
CA PHE A 564 31.06 41.75 12.19
C PHE A 564 31.83 41.90 10.87
N SER A 565 31.29 42.59 9.87
CA SER A 565 32.02 42.84 8.60
C SER A 565 33.08 43.95 8.68
N THR A 566 33.29 44.56 9.85
CA THR A 566 34.24 45.65 10.09
C THR A 566 35.21 45.34 11.23
N ASP A 567 36.10 44.36 11.03
CA ASP A 567 37.30 44.15 11.84
C ASP A 567 38.54 44.10 10.93
N GLY A 568 38.95 45.26 10.43
CA GLY A 568 40.32 45.48 10.01
C GLY A 568 41.18 45.76 11.25
N GLU A 569 42.33 45.09 11.39
CA GLU A 569 43.20 45.23 12.56
C GLU A 569 43.63 46.70 12.78
N VAL A 570 43.11 47.34 13.84
CA VAL A 570 43.61 48.64 14.29
C VAL A 570 44.94 48.44 15.00
N SER A 571 46.03 48.46 14.24
CA SER A 571 47.37 48.73 14.79
C SER A 571 47.53 50.24 15.00
N GLU A 572 47.80 50.65 16.24
CA GLU A 572 48.15 52.03 16.59
C GLU A 572 49.41 52.48 15.83
N GLY A 573 49.33 53.57 15.05
CA GLY A 573 50.45 53.99 14.22
C GLY A 573 50.30 55.30 13.45
N ASN A 574 50.37 56.43 14.18
CA ASN A 574 50.61 57.80 13.70
C ASN A 574 49.50 58.52 12.91
N GLU A 575 49.20 59.74 13.38
CA GLU A 575 48.58 60.80 12.61
C GLU A 575 49.59 61.33 11.55
N GLU A 576 49.21 61.40 10.27
CA GLU A 576 49.41 62.56 9.37
C GLU A 576 48.84 62.26 7.96
N ASP A 577 48.20 63.29 7.37
CA ASP A 577 47.82 63.46 5.95
C ASP A 577 47.02 62.36 5.19
N MET A 578 45.77 62.69 4.82
CA MET A 578 45.39 63.08 3.44
C MET A 578 43.88 62.87 3.20
N GLU A 579 43.20 63.88 2.65
CA GLU A 579 41.81 63.75 2.19
C GLU A 579 41.74 62.84 0.95
N SER A 580 41.03 61.71 1.05
CA SER A 580 40.54 60.96 -0.10
C SER A 580 39.08 60.58 0.12
N GLU A 581 38.24 60.93 -0.86
CA GLU A 581 36.83 60.53 -0.90
C GLU A 581 36.77 59.00 -1.06
N GLU A 582 36.41 58.27 0.02
CA GLU A 582 36.04 56.86 -0.11
C GLU A 582 34.69 56.77 -0.82
N GLU A 583 34.67 56.17 -2.00
CA GLU A 583 33.43 55.78 -2.66
C GLU A 583 32.73 54.73 -1.79
N ASP A 584 31.47 54.96 -1.42
CA ASP A 584 30.62 53.97 -0.75
C ASP A 584 30.50 52.71 -1.63
N GLU A 585 31.40 51.74 -1.46
CA GLU A 585 31.33 50.46 -2.15
C GLU A 585 30.10 49.72 -1.64
N TYR A 586 29.09 49.61 -2.50
CA TYR A 586 27.75 49.18 -2.16
C TYR A 586 27.75 47.70 -1.75
N TYR A 587 27.93 47.44 -0.45
CA TYR A 587 28.04 46.10 0.13
C TYR A 587 26.71 45.34 -0.07
N GLU A 588 26.60 44.59 -1.17
CA GLU A 588 25.46 43.73 -1.45
C GLU A 588 25.38 42.66 -0.36
N PRO A 589 24.29 42.58 0.44
CA PRO A 589 24.17 41.57 1.47
C PRO A 589 24.17 40.18 0.82
N SER A 590 25.07 39.32 1.29
CA SER A 590 25.36 38.00 0.70
C SER A 590 24.30 36.95 1.03
N ILE A 591 23.09 37.19 0.57
CA ILE A 591 21.94 36.28 0.69
C ILE A 591 22.04 35.19 -0.39
N ASP A 592 22.09 33.92 0.02
CA ASP A 592 22.01 32.77 -0.89
C ASP A 592 20.78 31.92 -0.60
N LEU A 593 19.93 31.75 -1.61
CA LEU A 593 18.78 30.84 -1.53
C LEU A 593 19.27 29.37 -1.53
N ILE A 594 18.98 28.65 -0.45
CA ILE A 594 19.40 27.26 -0.26
C ILE A 594 18.33 26.28 -0.72
N GLU A 595 17.11 26.43 -0.20
CA GLU A 595 15.99 25.52 -0.47
C GLU A 595 14.70 26.32 -0.58
N SER A 596 13.87 26.07 -1.59
CA SER A 596 12.52 26.63 -1.67
C SER A 596 11.55 25.65 -2.28
N HIS A 597 10.28 25.81 -1.93
CA HIS A 597 9.19 24.99 -2.43
C HIS A 597 7.90 25.82 -2.52
N GLU A 598 7.26 25.82 -3.70
CA GLU A 598 6.05 26.63 -3.95
C GLU A 598 4.83 26.13 -3.17
N GLU A 599 4.63 24.81 -3.10
CA GLU A 599 3.56 24.19 -2.30
C GLU A 599 3.97 22.82 -1.78
N ILE A 600 4.04 22.63 -0.45
CA ILE A 600 4.33 21.33 0.19
C ILE A 600 3.38 21.05 1.34
N GLU A 601 2.95 19.79 1.48
CA GLU A 601 2.07 19.35 2.58
C GLU A 601 2.82 18.65 3.73
N PHE A 602 2.47 18.99 4.97
CA PHE A 602 3.00 18.36 6.19
C PHE A 602 1.88 18.02 7.19
N GLU A 603 2.05 16.93 7.93
CA GLU A 603 1.14 16.53 9.01
C GLU A 603 1.61 17.10 10.35
N ILE A 604 0.71 17.78 11.07
CA ILE A 604 0.98 18.45 12.36
C ILE A 604 0.90 17.44 13.51
N GLY A 605 1.82 17.55 14.47
CA GLY A 605 1.84 16.74 15.69
C GLY A 605 2.57 15.40 15.54
N THR A 606 3.15 15.13 14.37
CA THR A 606 3.93 13.90 14.10
C THR A 606 5.43 14.15 13.98
N LYS A 607 5.90 15.39 14.11
CA LYS A 607 7.28 15.83 13.79
C LYS A 607 7.65 15.53 12.33
N ALA A 608 6.73 15.78 11.39
CA ALA A 608 6.94 15.53 9.95
C ALA A 608 7.76 16.62 9.23
N MET A 609 8.04 17.73 9.91
CA MET A 609 8.82 18.86 9.43
C MET A 609 9.84 19.32 10.47
N ASN A 610 10.70 20.26 10.09
CA ASN A 610 11.64 20.91 11.00
C ASN A 610 10.89 21.57 12.18
N PRO A 611 11.28 21.34 13.46
CA PRO A 611 10.57 21.86 14.63
C PRO A 611 10.37 23.38 14.65
N LEU A 612 11.28 24.16 14.08
CA LEU A 612 11.15 25.62 13.99
C LEU A 612 10.02 26.01 13.01
N ILE A 613 9.92 25.31 11.88
CA ILE A 613 8.85 25.49 10.90
C ILE A 613 7.51 25.06 11.51
N GLU A 614 7.44 23.92 12.21
CA GLU A 614 6.20 23.44 12.84
C GLU A 614 5.69 24.43 13.91
N THR A 615 6.59 24.98 14.73
CA THR A 615 6.27 25.98 15.77
C THR A 615 5.76 27.29 15.18
N ALA A 616 6.33 27.75 14.06
CA ALA A 616 5.84 28.95 13.37
C ALA A 616 4.47 28.69 12.70
N VAL A 617 4.36 27.64 11.89
CA VAL A 617 3.16 27.33 11.10
C VAL A 617 1.94 27.06 11.98
N THR A 618 2.10 26.43 13.14
CA THR A 618 1.00 26.16 14.09
C THR A 618 0.40 27.41 14.75
N GLN A 619 1.05 28.58 14.61
CA GLN A 619 0.59 29.89 15.09
C GLN A 619 0.06 30.79 13.96
N MET A 620 0.29 30.42 12.69
CA MET A 620 -0.10 31.21 11.51
C MET A 620 -1.55 30.96 11.08
N THR A 621 -2.12 31.94 10.38
CA THR A 621 -3.42 31.86 9.69
C THR A 621 -3.25 31.69 8.18
N VAL A 622 -4.27 31.19 7.49
CA VAL A 622 -4.20 30.94 6.03
C VAL A 622 -4.06 32.26 5.27
N GLY A 623 -3.01 32.37 4.45
CA GLY A 623 -2.59 33.59 3.75
C GLY A 623 -1.54 34.42 4.50
N GLU A 624 -1.18 34.07 5.74
CA GLU A 624 -0.17 34.76 6.52
C GLU A 624 1.25 34.41 6.07
N PHE A 625 2.15 35.38 6.20
CA PHE A 625 3.59 35.25 5.94
C PHE A 625 4.36 35.43 7.26
N ALA A 626 5.29 34.52 7.54
CA ALA A 626 6.21 34.61 8.66
C ALA A 626 7.65 34.50 8.16
N SER A 627 8.56 35.24 8.79
CA SER A 627 9.99 35.14 8.54
C SER A 627 10.78 35.25 9.84
N PHE A 628 11.78 34.38 10.01
CA PHE A 628 12.64 34.32 11.19
C PHE A 628 14.02 33.75 10.83
N ASN A 629 15.04 34.09 11.60
CA ASN A 629 16.40 33.59 11.46
C ASN A 629 16.79 32.65 12.60
N THR A 630 17.84 31.85 12.38
CA THR A 630 18.47 31.04 13.44
C THR A 630 19.97 30.96 13.20
N THR A 631 20.75 30.89 14.27
CA THR A 631 22.20 30.66 14.19
C THR A 631 22.48 29.20 13.84
N LEU A 632 23.49 28.97 13.01
CA LEU A 632 23.76 27.63 12.51
C LEU A 632 24.47 26.73 13.52
N PHE A 633 24.05 25.46 13.59
CA PHE A 633 24.77 24.38 14.30
C PHE A 633 25.61 23.56 13.31
N ALA A 634 26.78 23.06 13.74
CA ALA A 634 27.71 22.33 12.86
C ALA A 634 27.10 21.11 12.15
N ALA A 635 26.14 20.42 12.78
CA ALA A 635 25.39 19.31 12.19
C ALA A 635 24.59 19.71 10.92
N ALA A 636 24.14 20.96 10.83
CA ALA A 636 23.35 21.45 9.70
C ALA A 636 24.20 21.74 8.45
N GLU A 637 25.52 21.89 8.56
CA GLU A 637 26.42 22.18 7.44
C GLU A 637 26.35 21.08 6.36
N ALA A 638 26.34 19.81 6.78
CA ALA A 638 26.27 18.67 5.86
C ALA A 638 24.93 18.61 5.11
N LEU A 639 23.82 18.96 5.76
CA LEU A 639 22.50 19.07 5.14
C LEU A 639 22.47 20.26 4.15
N ILE A 640 22.99 21.42 4.54
CA ILE A 640 23.06 22.62 3.68
C ILE A 640 23.89 22.33 2.43
N LEU A 641 25.07 21.71 2.57
CA LEU A 641 25.90 21.32 1.42
C LEU A 641 25.25 20.25 0.54
N ALA A 642 24.30 19.46 1.04
CA ALA A 642 23.49 18.52 0.25
C ALA A 642 22.38 19.21 -0.58
N VAL A 643 22.02 20.47 -0.27
CA VAL A 643 21.02 21.25 -1.00
C VAL A 643 21.62 22.41 -1.80
N ALA A 644 22.74 22.97 -1.35
CA ALA A 644 23.46 24.07 -2.00
C ALA A 644 23.64 23.86 -3.51
N SER A 645 23.40 24.91 -4.29
CA SER A 645 23.67 24.91 -5.74
C SER A 645 25.14 25.23 -6.03
N ASP A 646 25.71 26.18 -5.30
CA ASP A 646 27.14 26.52 -5.32
C ASP A 646 27.78 26.14 -3.98
N THR A 647 28.38 24.95 -3.90
CA THR A 647 29.03 24.48 -2.66
C THR A 647 30.30 25.25 -2.31
N THR A 648 30.90 25.98 -3.25
CA THR A 648 32.11 26.78 -3.02
C THR A 648 31.75 28.10 -2.34
N ARG A 649 30.76 28.83 -2.86
CA ARG A 649 30.23 30.06 -2.26
C ARG A 649 29.61 29.79 -0.87
N ILE A 650 28.80 28.74 -0.75
CA ILE A 650 28.23 28.36 0.56
C ILE A 650 29.30 28.01 1.59
N ARG A 651 30.41 27.36 1.21
CA ARG A 651 31.52 27.09 2.14
C ARG A 651 32.20 28.37 2.65
N ASP A 652 32.34 29.38 1.80
CA ASP A 652 32.83 30.71 2.23
C ASP A 652 31.87 31.37 3.21
N LEU A 653 30.56 31.38 2.94
CA LEU A 653 29.55 31.91 3.88
C LEU A 653 29.51 31.14 5.21
N LEU A 654 29.63 29.80 5.18
CA LEU A 654 29.68 28.99 6.40
C LEU A 654 30.90 29.32 7.29
N SER A 655 31.98 29.87 6.72
CA SER A 655 33.12 30.35 7.51
C SER A 655 32.88 31.71 8.20
N LYS A 656 31.82 32.44 7.81
CA LYS A 656 31.52 33.82 8.21
C LYS A 656 30.20 33.89 8.99
N ARG A 657 30.19 33.45 10.25
CA ARG A 657 29.02 33.45 11.20
C ARG A 657 27.65 33.33 10.50
N PRO A 658 27.36 32.16 9.89
CA PRO A 658 26.14 31.97 9.10
C PRO A 658 24.86 32.02 9.96
N GLN A 659 23.85 32.72 9.44
CA GLN A 659 22.46 32.65 9.89
C GLN A 659 21.60 32.01 8.79
N LEU A 660 20.65 31.16 9.18
CA LEU A 660 19.68 30.55 8.25
C LEU A 660 18.33 31.25 8.43
N VAL A 661 17.89 31.95 7.38
CA VAL A 661 16.64 32.70 7.33
C VAL A 661 15.54 31.85 6.71
N TYR A 662 14.47 31.63 7.45
CA TYR A 662 13.27 30.94 7.02
C TYR A 662 12.22 31.98 6.64
N SER A 663 11.59 31.81 5.48
CA SER A 663 10.41 32.57 5.07
C SER A 663 9.31 31.61 4.64
N ILE A 664 8.12 31.73 5.21
CA ILE A 664 7.02 30.76 5.10
C ILE A 664 5.71 31.49 4.83
N ILE A 665 4.87 30.95 3.93
CA ILE A 665 3.48 31.36 3.72
C ILE A 665 2.59 30.14 3.99
N LEU A 666 1.58 30.28 4.85
CA LEU A 666 0.58 29.23 5.07
C LEU A 666 -0.50 29.29 3.97
N LEU A 667 -0.49 28.33 3.04
CA LEU A 667 -1.40 28.29 1.89
C LEU A 667 -2.76 27.67 2.21
N GLY A 668 -2.82 26.75 3.17
CA GLY A 668 -4.06 26.11 3.57
C GLY A 668 -3.91 25.10 4.70
N VAL A 669 -5.03 24.77 5.34
CA VAL A 669 -5.10 23.76 6.41
C VAL A 669 -6.26 22.81 6.12
N LYS A 670 -5.98 21.51 6.17
CA LYS A 670 -6.98 20.44 6.16
C LYS A 670 -7.07 19.90 7.58
N GLY A 671 -8.23 19.98 8.21
CA GLY A 671 -8.47 19.46 9.55
C GLY A 671 -8.23 17.94 9.63
N PRO A 672 -8.18 17.37 10.86
CA PRO A 672 -7.88 15.96 11.06
C PRO A 672 -8.87 15.05 10.32
N SER A 673 -8.35 14.02 9.67
CA SER A 673 -9.17 13.05 8.93
C SER A 673 -10.00 12.18 9.88
N GLU A 674 -11.30 12.42 9.94
CA GLU A 674 -12.21 11.51 10.64
C GLU A 674 -12.51 10.28 9.77
N GLU A 675 -12.20 9.08 10.27
CA GLU A 675 -12.77 7.87 9.69
C GLU A 675 -14.25 7.82 10.07
N ARG A 676 -15.14 7.86 9.08
CA ARG A 676 -16.60 7.83 9.28
C ARG A 676 -17.04 6.47 9.84
N MET A 677 -16.95 6.32 11.16
CA MET A 677 -17.46 5.16 11.87
C MET A 677 -18.99 5.23 11.95
N GLU A 678 -19.67 4.21 11.44
CA GLU A 678 -21.13 4.10 11.54
C GLU A 678 -21.54 3.68 12.96
N ALA A 679 -21.87 4.65 13.80
CA ALA A 679 -22.39 4.42 15.14
C ALA A 679 -23.86 3.95 15.11
N ALA A 680 -24.17 2.86 15.83
CA ALA A 680 -25.53 2.34 15.95
C ALA A 680 -26.38 3.19 16.92
N PHE A 681 -26.92 4.30 16.44
CA PHE A 681 -27.69 5.27 17.22
C PHE A 681 -28.94 4.67 17.90
N PHE A 682 -29.61 3.72 17.25
CA PHE A 682 -30.83 3.09 17.76
C PHE A 682 -30.59 1.66 18.26
N LYS A 683 -31.19 1.30 19.40
CA LYS A 683 -31.21 -0.06 19.96
C LYS A 683 -32.67 -0.54 20.07
N PRO A 684 -33.13 -1.52 19.26
CA PRO A 684 -32.43 -2.17 18.15
C PRO A 684 -32.23 -1.21 16.95
N PRO A 685 -31.37 -1.55 15.96
CA PRO A 685 -31.13 -0.70 14.79
C PRO A 685 -32.40 -0.32 14.03
N LEU A 686 -32.45 0.90 13.48
CA LEU A 686 -33.66 1.48 12.88
C LEU A 686 -34.26 0.62 11.76
N SER A 687 -33.40 0.06 10.89
CA SER A 687 -33.82 -0.86 9.83
C SER A 687 -34.52 -2.12 10.37
N LYS A 688 -34.09 -2.63 11.54
CA LYS A 688 -34.75 -3.75 12.21
C LYS A 688 -36.10 -3.34 12.80
N GLN A 689 -36.19 -2.15 13.41
CA GLN A 689 -37.46 -1.63 13.93
C GLN A 689 -38.53 -1.50 12.83
N ARG A 690 -38.15 -1.05 11.62
CA ARG A 690 -39.08 -0.98 10.47
C ARG A 690 -39.61 -2.35 10.06
N VAL A 691 -38.73 -3.35 10.01
CA VAL A 691 -39.13 -4.75 9.72
C VAL A 691 -40.05 -5.28 10.82
N GLU A 692 -39.71 -5.07 12.09
CA GLU A 692 -40.55 -5.49 13.24
C GLU A 692 -41.94 -4.81 13.20
N TYR A 693 -42.02 -3.53 12.82
CA TYR A 693 -43.27 -2.79 12.63
C TYR A 693 -44.13 -3.39 11.50
N ALA A 694 -43.54 -3.63 10.33
CA ALA A 694 -44.24 -4.23 9.20
C ALA A 694 -44.71 -5.67 9.50
N VAL A 695 -43.85 -6.51 10.08
CA VAL A 695 -44.17 -7.89 10.49
C VAL A 695 -45.34 -7.93 11.48
N LYS A 696 -45.47 -6.94 12.36
CA LYS A 696 -46.61 -6.83 13.28
C LYS A 696 -47.93 -6.64 12.52
N HIS A 697 -48.03 -5.59 11.69
CA HIS A 697 -49.24 -5.34 10.88
C HIS A 697 -49.58 -6.51 9.94
N ILE A 698 -48.57 -7.16 9.37
CA ILE A 698 -48.75 -8.35 8.53
C ILE A 698 -49.40 -9.50 9.32
N LYS A 699 -48.99 -9.75 10.57
CA LYS A 699 -49.60 -10.78 11.44
C LYS A 699 -51.01 -10.43 11.90
N ASP A 700 -51.26 -9.15 12.19
CA ASP A 700 -52.56 -8.67 12.64
C ASP A 700 -53.60 -8.72 11.48
N SER A 701 -53.14 -8.75 10.22
CA SER A 701 -53.97 -8.98 9.04
C SER A 701 -54.07 -10.46 8.66
N SER A 702 -55.28 -10.98 8.43
CA SER A 702 -55.51 -12.37 7.97
C SER A 702 -55.27 -12.52 6.45
N ALA A 703 -54.07 -12.13 5.99
CA ALA A 703 -53.68 -12.11 4.59
C ALA A 703 -53.15 -13.46 4.07
N SER A 704 -53.24 -13.67 2.77
CA SER A 704 -52.72 -14.83 2.04
C SER A 704 -51.54 -14.50 1.11
N THR A 705 -51.49 -13.27 0.60
CA THR A 705 -50.50 -12.80 -0.38
C THR A 705 -49.80 -11.50 0.09
N LEU A 706 -48.49 -11.43 -0.08
CA LEU A 706 -47.67 -10.24 0.21
C LEU A 706 -46.79 -9.91 -0.99
N ALA A 707 -46.72 -8.63 -1.37
CA ALA A 707 -45.70 -8.10 -2.27
C ALA A 707 -44.83 -7.06 -1.56
N ASP A 708 -43.51 -7.27 -1.60
CA ASP A 708 -42.48 -6.37 -1.07
C ASP A 708 -41.85 -5.59 -2.22
N PHE A 709 -42.29 -4.34 -2.38
CA PHE A 709 -41.85 -3.39 -3.40
C PHE A 709 -40.53 -2.74 -2.95
N GLY A 710 -39.43 -3.04 -3.63
CA GLY A 710 -38.08 -2.67 -3.21
C GLY A 710 -37.52 -3.60 -2.12
N CYS A 711 -37.67 -4.91 -2.28
CA CYS A 711 -37.31 -5.89 -1.25
C CYS A 711 -35.79 -5.94 -0.95
N GLY A 712 -34.95 -5.35 -1.80
CA GLY A 712 -33.53 -5.19 -1.61
C GLY A 712 -32.80 -6.51 -1.37
N SER A 713 -32.21 -6.67 -0.19
CA SER A 713 -31.55 -7.92 0.21
C SER A 713 -32.48 -8.97 0.84
N GLY A 714 -33.80 -8.73 0.81
CA GLY A 714 -34.85 -9.62 1.29
C GLY A 714 -35.04 -9.64 2.81
N SER A 715 -34.62 -8.61 3.56
CA SER A 715 -34.63 -8.63 5.04
C SER A 715 -36.03 -8.75 5.66
N LEU A 716 -37.07 -8.22 5.01
CA LEU A 716 -38.45 -8.41 5.45
C LEU A 716 -38.91 -9.85 5.18
N LEU A 717 -38.69 -10.35 3.96
CA LEU A 717 -39.03 -11.72 3.54
C LEU A 717 -38.36 -12.78 4.44
N ASP A 718 -37.07 -12.60 4.70
CA ASP A 718 -36.23 -13.37 5.63
C ASP A 718 -36.85 -13.40 7.04
N SER A 719 -37.19 -12.23 7.59
CA SER A 719 -37.79 -12.11 8.92
C SER A 719 -39.22 -12.66 9.01
N LEU A 720 -39.97 -12.72 7.90
CA LEU A 720 -41.31 -13.29 7.86
C LEU A 720 -41.31 -14.83 7.92
N LEU A 721 -40.24 -15.49 7.45
CA LEU A 721 -40.08 -16.94 7.55
C LEU A 721 -39.75 -17.40 8.98
N ASP A 722 -39.24 -16.50 9.82
CA ASP A 722 -38.94 -16.76 11.23
C ASP A 722 -40.17 -16.78 12.15
N TYR A 723 -41.34 -16.34 11.66
CA TYR A 723 -42.57 -16.30 12.45
C TYR A 723 -43.73 -17.05 11.78
N PRO A 724 -44.62 -17.69 12.55
CA PRO A 724 -45.88 -18.18 12.01
C PRO A 724 -46.73 -16.99 11.52
N THR A 725 -47.16 -17.07 10.26
CA THR A 725 -48.06 -16.12 9.59
C THR A 725 -49.10 -16.87 8.77
N THR A 726 -50.17 -16.20 8.35
CA THR A 726 -51.20 -16.76 7.45
C THR A 726 -50.81 -16.73 5.97
N LEU A 727 -49.67 -16.11 5.64
CA LEU A 727 -49.20 -15.93 4.27
C LEU A 727 -48.92 -17.28 3.60
N GLN A 728 -49.44 -17.42 2.38
CA GLN A 728 -49.23 -18.57 1.50
C GLN A 728 -48.31 -18.21 0.33
N THR A 729 -48.34 -16.95 -0.13
CA THR A 729 -47.52 -16.44 -1.22
C THR A 729 -46.74 -15.20 -0.77
N ILE A 730 -45.42 -15.22 -0.95
CA ILE A 730 -44.57 -14.02 -0.77
C ILE A 730 -43.91 -13.65 -2.09
N ILE A 731 -43.94 -12.36 -2.41
CA ILE A 731 -43.40 -11.79 -3.64
C ILE A 731 -42.42 -10.68 -3.26
N GLY A 732 -41.23 -10.68 -3.86
CA GLY A 732 -40.30 -9.56 -3.79
C GLY A 732 -40.07 -8.97 -5.18
N VAL A 733 -40.11 -7.65 -5.29
CA VAL A 733 -39.82 -6.91 -6.53
C VAL A 733 -38.69 -5.94 -6.25
N ASP A 734 -37.68 -5.89 -7.11
CA ASP A 734 -36.60 -4.89 -7.03
C ASP A 734 -35.96 -4.70 -8.42
N ILE A 735 -35.19 -3.62 -8.59
CA ILE A 735 -34.37 -3.35 -9.78
C ILE A 735 -32.90 -3.74 -9.59
N SER A 736 -32.50 -4.10 -8.37
CA SER A 736 -31.13 -4.38 -7.96
C SER A 736 -30.81 -5.87 -8.10
N PRO A 737 -30.14 -6.32 -9.18
CA PRO A 737 -29.79 -7.74 -9.32
C PRO A 737 -28.86 -8.21 -8.20
N LYS A 738 -28.06 -7.31 -7.59
CA LYS A 738 -27.22 -7.62 -6.43
C LYS A 738 -28.03 -7.81 -5.14
N GLY A 739 -29.09 -7.02 -4.94
CA GLY A 739 -30.01 -7.18 -3.82
C GLY A 739 -30.77 -8.49 -3.94
N LEU A 740 -31.49 -8.65 -5.04
CA LEU A 740 -32.31 -9.82 -5.35
C LEU A 740 -31.54 -11.14 -5.26
N ALA A 741 -30.30 -11.19 -5.76
CA ALA A 741 -29.47 -12.39 -5.71
C ALA A 741 -28.96 -12.71 -4.27
N ARG A 742 -29.02 -11.75 -3.33
CA ARG A 742 -28.87 -12.02 -1.88
C ARG A 742 -30.20 -12.45 -1.26
N ALA A 743 -31.32 -11.83 -1.63
CA ALA A 743 -32.66 -12.19 -1.18
C ALA A 743 -32.97 -13.67 -1.48
N ALA A 744 -32.75 -14.10 -2.73
CA ALA A 744 -32.93 -15.50 -3.15
C ALA A 744 -32.15 -16.47 -2.26
N LYS A 745 -30.88 -16.17 -1.96
CA LYS A 745 -30.01 -17.02 -1.13
C LYS A 745 -30.50 -17.15 0.32
N LYS A 746 -31.05 -16.08 0.91
CA LYS A 746 -31.63 -16.10 2.26
C LYS A 746 -32.92 -16.90 2.30
N VAL A 747 -33.88 -16.54 1.45
CA VAL A 747 -35.20 -17.19 1.35
C VAL A 747 -35.05 -18.67 1.02
N GLN A 748 -34.09 -19.03 0.15
CA GLN A 748 -33.77 -20.44 -0.12
C GLN A 748 -33.24 -21.18 1.12
N ALA A 749 -32.31 -20.60 1.88
CA ALA A 749 -31.74 -21.28 3.05
C ALA A 749 -32.82 -21.66 4.08
N GLU A 750 -33.72 -20.72 4.41
CA GLU A 750 -34.82 -20.95 5.33
C GLU A 750 -35.92 -21.88 4.77
N THR A 751 -36.13 -21.92 3.46
CA THR A 751 -37.10 -22.85 2.84
C THR A 751 -36.56 -24.28 2.67
N VAL A 752 -35.24 -24.47 2.53
CA VAL A 752 -34.61 -25.80 2.44
C VAL A 752 -34.43 -26.46 3.82
N ASP A 753 -34.13 -25.68 4.86
CA ASP A 753 -34.05 -26.19 6.26
C ASP A 753 -35.36 -26.87 6.73
N TYR A 754 -36.50 -26.51 6.10
CA TYR A 754 -37.80 -27.15 6.34
C TYR A 754 -37.79 -28.67 6.03
N TRP A 755 -37.10 -29.11 4.98
CA TRP A 755 -36.97 -30.54 4.64
C TRP A 755 -36.05 -31.28 5.61
N GLY A 756 -34.92 -30.68 5.99
CA GLY A 756 -34.04 -31.25 7.01
C GLY A 756 -34.78 -31.46 8.34
N PHE A 757 -35.61 -30.49 8.74
CA PHE A 757 -36.46 -30.61 9.91
C PHE A 757 -37.56 -31.69 9.75
N LEU A 758 -38.21 -31.77 8.57
CA LEU A 758 -39.24 -32.78 8.30
C LEU A 758 -38.67 -34.21 8.33
N VAL A 759 -37.54 -34.45 7.66
CA VAL A 759 -36.84 -35.74 7.65
C VAL A 759 -36.42 -36.13 9.07
N THR A 760 -35.82 -35.21 9.83
CA THR A 760 -35.43 -35.46 11.23
C THR A 760 -36.66 -35.75 12.11
N SER A 761 -37.78 -35.06 11.89
CA SER A 761 -39.03 -35.28 12.64
C SER A 761 -39.72 -36.61 12.26
N VAL A 762 -39.66 -37.03 11.00
CA VAL A 762 -40.18 -38.33 10.53
C VAL A 762 -39.33 -39.47 11.07
N ILE A 763 -37.99 -39.38 10.99
CA ILE A 763 -37.07 -40.36 11.60
C ILE A 763 -37.34 -40.44 13.12
N SER A 764 -37.48 -39.31 13.81
CA SER A 764 -37.79 -39.27 15.25
C SER A 764 -39.17 -39.81 15.63
N ARG A 765 -40.07 -40.04 14.67
CA ARG A 765 -41.39 -40.69 14.88
C ARG A 765 -41.38 -42.18 14.52
N LEU A 766 -40.49 -42.59 13.61
CA LEU A 766 -40.32 -43.97 13.19
C LEU A 766 -39.54 -44.80 14.22
N PHE A 767 -38.66 -44.18 15.01
CA PHE A 767 -37.84 -44.83 16.04
C PHE A 767 -38.22 -44.37 17.46
N ASP A 768 -38.17 -45.28 18.45
CA ASP A 768 -38.29 -44.89 19.87
C ASP A 768 -36.98 -44.27 20.41
N SER A 769 -36.99 -43.79 21.66
CA SER A 769 -35.81 -43.17 22.32
C SER A 769 -34.65 -44.15 22.58
N ARG A 770 -34.74 -45.41 22.14
CA ARG A 770 -33.69 -46.42 22.15
C ARG A 770 -33.30 -46.90 20.75
N GLY A 771 -33.80 -46.25 19.69
CA GLY A 771 -33.45 -46.55 18.31
C GLY A 771 -34.16 -47.77 17.73
N ILE A 772 -35.32 -48.17 18.26
CA ILE A 772 -36.08 -49.32 17.75
C ILE A 772 -37.19 -48.85 16.79
N PRO A 773 -37.29 -49.40 15.55
CA PRO A 773 -38.37 -49.07 14.63
C PRO A 773 -39.74 -49.47 15.19
N ARG A 774 -40.73 -48.57 15.09
CA ARG A 774 -42.14 -48.92 15.31
C ARG A 774 -42.67 -49.65 14.07
N ALA A 775 -43.29 -50.80 14.27
CA ALA A 775 -43.83 -51.61 13.18
C ALA A 775 -44.93 -50.86 12.41
N VAL A 776 -44.69 -50.60 11.13
CA VAL A 776 -45.68 -50.10 10.17
C VAL A 776 -45.74 -51.10 9.01
N GLU A 777 -46.93 -51.54 8.63
CA GLU A 777 -47.09 -52.53 7.56
C GLU A 777 -46.81 -51.93 6.17
N LYS A 778 -45.98 -52.67 5.41
CA LYS A 778 -45.83 -52.67 3.94
C LYS A 778 -46.33 -51.46 3.16
N ILE A 779 -45.38 -50.64 2.69
CA ILE A 779 -45.45 -50.01 1.37
C ILE A 779 -44.32 -50.60 0.53
N THR A 780 -44.68 -51.30 -0.55
CA THR A 780 -43.71 -51.93 -1.47
C THR A 780 -43.38 -51.03 -2.65
N LEU A 781 -42.11 -50.66 -2.80
CA LEU A 781 -41.53 -50.22 -4.08
C LEU A 781 -40.37 -51.15 -4.42
N ARG A 782 -40.22 -51.48 -5.71
CA ARG A 782 -39.26 -52.48 -6.21
C ARG A 782 -37.89 -51.86 -6.43
N GLU A 783 -36.85 -52.58 -6.00
CA GLU A 783 -35.46 -52.29 -6.32
C GLU A 783 -35.11 -52.68 -7.77
N ASN A 784 -34.17 -51.95 -8.37
CA ASN A 784 -32.97 -52.58 -8.93
C ASN A 784 -31.82 -51.59 -9.17
N ASN A 785 -30.71 -51.85 -8.48
CA ASN A 785 -29.32 -51.58 -8.87
C ASN A 785 -28.88 -50.14 -9.19
N PHE A 786 -28.39 -49.45 -8.15
CA PHE A 786 -27.20 -48.61 -8.28
C PHE A 786 -25.98 -49.33 -7.67
N LYS A 787 -24.80 -49.11 -8.25
CA LYS A 787 -23.52 -49.55 -7.71
C LYS A 787 -22.59 -48.36 -7.51
N ASP A 788 -21.79 -48.45 -6.46
CA ASP A 788 -20.51 -47.77 -6.24
C ASP A 788 -20.54 -46.23 -6.20
N THR A 789 -20.68 -45.66 -4.99
CA THR A 789 -19.57 -44.91 -4.35
C THR A 789 -19.86 -44.52 -2.90
N ALA A 790 -18.88 -44.77 -2.04
CA ALA A 790 -18.68 -44.29 -0.67
C ALA A 790 -17.16 -44.38 -0.40
N PRO A 791 -16.60 -43.88 0.72
CA PRO A 791 -17.15 -43.06 1.82
C PRO A 791 -16.38 -41.69 1.86
N GLU A 792 -16.22 -40.88 2.93
CA GLU A 792 -16.34 -41.08 4.38
C GLU A 792 -16.39 -39.69 5.07
N PHE A 793 -17.34 -39.46 5.99
CA PHE A 793 -17.42 -38.23 6.80
C PHE A 793 -17.82 -38.56 8.25
N GLU A 794 -17.13 -39.52 8.87
CA GLU A 794 -17.35 -39.96 10.26
C GLU A 794 -16.03 -40.05 11.07
N GLU A 795 -15.34 -38.92 11.26
CA GLU A 795 -14.21 -38.87 12.22
C GLU A 795 -14.21 -37.64 13.15
N THR A 796 -15.40 -37.28 13.68
CA THR A 796 -15.50 -36.21 14.71
C THR A 796 -16.29 -36.64 15.96
N VAL A 797 -16.98 -37.78 15.93
CA VAL A 797 -17.80 -38.27 17.07
C VAL A 797 -16.97 -39.13 18.05
N LEU A 798 -15.75 -39.53 17.71
CA LEU A 798 -14.91 -40.45 18.51
C LEU A 798 -13.65 -39.85 19.17
N GLN A 799 -13.40 -38.54 19.08
CA GLN A 799 -12.24 -37.91 19.75
C GLN A 799 -12.44 -37.51 21.22
N VAL A 800 -13.66 -37.61 21.77
CA VAL A 800 -13.92 -37.31 23.20
C VAL A 800 -13.60 -38.51 24.13
N ALA A 801 -13.24 -39.67 23.57
CA ALA A 801 -13.09 -40.92 24.32
C ALA A 801 -11.75 -41.67 24.06
N ARG A 802 -10.60 -40.98 24.21
CA ARG A 802 -9.29 -41.62 24.51
C ARG A 802 -8.20 -40.62 24.94
N ALA A 803 -8.12 -40.38 26.24
CA ALA A 803 -6.92 -39.82 26.89
C ALA A 803 -6.74 -40.48 28.27
N SER A 804 -6.24 -41.71 28.30
CA SER A 804 -5.76 -42.40 29.52
C SER A 804 -4.95 -43.66 29.18
N LEU A 805 -3.77 -43.78 29.80
CA LEU A 805 -2.95 -45.00 30.01
C LEU A 805 -2.14 -45.59 28.82
N SER A 806 -0.98 -44.98 28.57
CA SER A 806 0.39 -45.55 28.72
C SER A 806 0.79 -46.99 28.29
N THR A 807 2.06 -47.06 27.84
CA THR A 807 3.09 -48.13 27.98
C THR A 807 3.12 -49.39 27.08
N SER A 808 4.02 -49.30 26.07
CA SER A 808 5.26 -50.11 25.89
C SER A 808 5.25 -51.58 25.38
N MET A 809 6.09 -51.80 24.34
CA MET A 809 6.73 -53.06 23.86
C MET A 809 5.77 -54.17 23.35
N ASP A 810 6.02 -54.96 22.30
CA ASP A 810 7.27 -55.42 21.69
C ASP A 810 6.99 -56.19 20.35
N LYS A 811 8.05 -56.46 19.57
CA LYS A 811 8.23 -57.56 18.59
C LYS A 811 7.42 -57.70 17.27
N ARG A 812 8.21 -57.62 16.18
CA ARG A 812 8.18 -58.35 14.88
C ARG A 812 7.86 -59.87 15.01
N PRO A 813 7.56 -60.65 13.93
CA PRO A 813 8.00 -60.45 12.53
C PRO A 813 7.01 -60.79 11.39
N SER A 814 7.47 -60.53 10.15
CA SER A 814 6.94 -61.06 8.88
C SER A 814 7.38 -62.50 8.62
N PRO A 815 6.62 -63.26 7.81
CA PRO A 815 7.01 -63.60 6.42
C PRO A 815 5.80 -63.56 5.44
N GLY A 816 5.88 -63.77 4.12
CA GLY A 816 7.01 -64.00 3.21
C GLY A 816 6.76 -65.14 2.18
N VAL A 817 7.05 -64.88 0.88
CA VAL A 817 7.26 -65.85 -0.24
C VAL A 817 5.98 -66.62 -0.70
N THR A 818 5.61 -66.79 -1.98
CA THR A 818 6.25 -67.45 -3.16
C THR A 818 5.51 -67.08 -4.47
N SER A 819 6.20 -66.72 -5.58
CA SER A 819 6.60 -67.56 -6.74
C SER A 819 5.44 -68.08 -7.63
N GLU A 820 5.53 -68.19 -8.98
CA GLU A 820 6.69 -68.26 -9.88
C GLU A 820 6.36 -68.01 -11.39
N ARG A 821 7.39 -67.73 -12.22
CA ARG A 821 7.54 -67.92 -13.71
C ARG A 821 6.63 -67.12 -14.68
N LEU A 822 7.11 -66.29 -15.64
CA LEU A 822 8.13 -66.41 -16.73
C LEU A 822 7.67 -67.22 -17.97
N PRO A 823 8.14 -66.94 -19.22
CA PRO A 823 8.66 -65.69 -19.83
C PRO A 823 8.30 -65.51 -21.35
N ALA A 824 9.16 -64.79 -22.11
CA ALA A 824 9.34 -64.75 -23.58
C ALA A 824 8.47 -63.73 -24.38
N SER A 825 8.97 -62.54 -24.75
CA SER A 825 9.86 -62.20 -25.90
C SER A 825 9.13 -62.08 -27.26
N LEU A 826 9.38 -61.14 -28.19
CA LEU A 826 10.27 -59.95 -28.27
C LEU A 826 9.85 -59.12 -29.53
N ARG A 827 10.16 -57.80 -29.54
CA ARG A 827 10.42 -56.93 -30.74
C ARG A 827 9.29 -56.50 -31.72
N LEU A 828 9.08 -55.17 -31.76
CA LEU A 828 9.29 -54.21 -32.88
C LEU A 828 8.85 -54.52 -34.34
N GLY A 829 8.25 -53.48 -34.98
CA GLY A 829 8.13 -53.30 -36.45
C GLY A 829 6.72 -53.59 -37.00
N VAL A 830 5.88 -52.64 -37.46
CA VAL A 830 5.99 -51.68 -38.58
C VAL A 830 6.02 -52.36 -39.96
N GLY A 831 4.95 -52.17 -40.76
CA GLY A 831 4.93 -52.51 -42.20
C GLY A 831 3.53 -52.83 -42.78
N ASP A 832 3.09 -52.00 -43.73
CA ASP A 832 1.97 -52.16 -44.70
C ASP A 832 2.28 -53.32 -45.72
N PRO A 833 1.47 -53.67 -46.78
CA PRO A 833 0.16 -53.17 -47.22
C PRO A 833 -0.88 -54.18 -47.83
N HIS A 834 -2.06 -53.65 -48.21
CA HIS A 834 -2.92 -54.02 -49.37
C HIS A 834 -3.93 -55.22 -49.39
N LYS A 835 -5.21 -54.83 -49.61
CA LYS A 835 -6.23 -55.28 -50.61
C LYS A 835 -7.35 -56.31 -50.29
N SER A 836 -8.57 -55.89 -50.69
CA SER A 836 -9.82 -56.64 -51.08
C SER A 836 -10.62 -57.41 -50.00
N GLY A 837 -11.96 -57.47 -50.03
CA GLY A 837 -12.99 -56.75 -50.83
C GLY A 837 -14.41 -57.42 -50.81
N ARG A 838 -15.44 -56.69 -51.31
CA ARG A 838 -16.86 -57.10 -51.66
C ARG A 838 -17.88 -57.37 -50.52
N GLU A 839 -19.17 -57.01 -50.59
CA GLU A 839 -20.04 -56.09 -51.42
C GLU A 839 -21.08 -55.40 -50.46
N GLY A 840 -21.96 -54.45 -50.77
CA GLY A 840 -22.44 -53.76 -51.99
C GLY A 840 -23.25 -52.49 -51.56
N LYS A 841 -24.27 -51.93 -52.24
CA LYS A 841 -24.86 -52.13 -53.59
C LYS A 841 -25.80 -50.92 -53.93
N GLU A 842 -25.63 -50.27 -55.11
CA GLU A 842 -26.56 -49.35 -55.86
C GLU A 842 -27.13 -48.06 -55.19
N MET A 843 -27.37 -46.90 -55.84
CA MET A 843 -26.92 -46.15 -57.06
C MET A 843 -27.42 -44.68 -56.87
N GLY A 844 -26.93 -43.61 -57.52
CA GLY A 844 -25.87 -43.41 -58.52
C GLY A 844 -25.74 -41.91 -58.88
N GLU A 845 -24.72 -41.57 -59.71
CA GLU A 845 -24.50 -40.32 -60.48
C GLU A 845 -24.46 -38.94 -59.74
N GLY A 846 -23.54 -38.01 -60.01
CA GLY A 846 -22.53 -37.94 -61.08
C GLY A 846 -21.34 -37.01 -60.81
N SER A 847 -20.50 -36.82 -61.82
CA SER A 847 -19.12 -36.31 -61.76
C SER A 847 -18.94 -34.79 -61.66
N ASN A 848 -17.99 -34.30 -60.84
CA ASN A 848 -16.69 -33.78 -61.31
C ASN A 848 -15.81 -33.13 -60.20
N VAL A 849 -14.50 -33.20 -60.42
CA VAL A 849 -13.40 -32.66 -59.58
C VAL A 849 -12.35 -32.09 -60.56
N PRO A 850 -11.40 -31.20 -60.19
CA PRO A 850 -11.47 -29.97 -59.39
C PRO A 850 -11.04 -28.73 -60.22
N LYS A 851 -11.00 -27.53 -59.61
CA LYS A 851 -9.77 -26.68 -59.56
C LYS A 851 -9.94 -25.41 -58.73
N GLU A 852 -8.91 -25.15 -57.91
CA GLU A 852 -8.36 -23.88 -57.42
C GLU A 852 -9.27 -22.64 -57.31
N ARG A 853 -9.28 -22.03 -56.11
CA ARG A 853 -9.46 -20.57 -55.98
C ARG A 853 -8.70 -19.96 -54.79
N ILE A 854 -7.50 -19.48 -55.11
CA ILE A 854 -6.90 -18.18 -54.75
C ILE A 854 -6.93 -17.78 -53.25
N PRO A 855 -5.75 -17.58 -52.62
CA PRO A 855 -5.63 -17.03 -51.26
C PRO A 855 -6.28 -15.66 -51.05
N ILE A 856 -6.58 -15.34 -49.79
CA ILE A 856 -7.48 -14.26 -49.34
C ILE A 856 -7.02 -12.82 -49.68
N SER A 857 -5.79 -12.63 -50.19
CA SER A 857 -5.22 -11.32 -50.52
C SER A 857 -5.87 -10.57 -51.69
N GLN A 858 -6.94 -11.10 -52.30
CA GLN A 858 -7.72 -10.44 -53.37
C GLN A 858 -9.23 -10.35 -53.08
N ARG A 859 -9.64 -10.32 -51.81
CA ARG A 859 -11.01 -9.92 -51.43
C ARG A 859 -11.03 -8.89 -50.32
N LEU A 860 -11.05 -7.63 -50.71
CA LEU A 860 -11.98 -6.57 -50.27
C LEU A 860 -11.39 -5.21 -50.67
N GLY A 861 -12.17 -4.42 -51.39
CA GLY A 861 -11.90 -3.00 -51.59
C GLY A 861 -13.05 -2.19 -50.98
N GLU A 862 -12.69 -1.11 -50.28
CA GLU A 862 -13.43 0.15 -50.11
C GLU A 862 -14.87 0.09 -49.53
N THR A 863 -15.30 0.90 -48.56
CA THR A 863 -14.79 2.17 -48.01
C THR A 863 -15.13 2.35 -46.51
N SER A 864 -14.38 3.27 -45.86
CA SER A 864 -14.85 4.31 -44.90
C SER A 864 -14.21 4.32 -43.50
N HIS A 865 -13.66 5.50 -43.19
CA HIS A 865 -13.16 6.02 -41.90
C HIS A 865 -11.92 5.41 -41.24
N SER A 866 -11.15 6.31 -40.61
CA SER A 866 -9.73 6.20 -40.28
C SER A 866 -9.45 5.64 -38.87
N PRO A 867 -8.24 5.07 -38.63
CA PRO A 867 -7.95 4.32 -37.41
C PRO A 867 -7.58 5.21 -36.21
N ARG A 868 -8.09 4.87 -35.03
CA ARG A 868 -7.51 5.27 -33.73
C ARG A 868 -6.70 4.11 -33.16
N ASN A 869 -5.36 4.20 -33.26
CA ASN A 869 -4.46 3.32 -32.51
C ASN A 869 -4.35 3.78 -31.06
N ASN A 870 -4.66 2.90 -30.11
CA ASN A 870 -4.42 3.11 -28.68
C ASN A 870 -3.20 2.28 -28.22
N THR A 871 -2.00 2.73 -28.58
CA THR A 871 -0.74 2.26 -27.98
C THR A 871 -0.12 3.41 -27.20
N ARG A 872 0.03 3.22 -25.87
CA ARG A 872 0.58 4.24 -24.96
C ARG A 872 2.02 4.61 -25.33
N ILE A 873 2.27 5.90 -25.52
CA ILE A 873 3.61 6.48 -25.67
C ILE A 873 4.06 7.02 -24.28
N PRO A 874 5.30 6.79 -23.83
CA PRO A 874 5.84 7.37 -22.60
C PRO A 874 5.94 8.90 -22.64
N ALA A 875 5.76 9.55 -21.49
CA ALA A 875 5.53 10.99 -21.37
C ALA A 875 6.78 11.90 -21.46
N VAL A 876 7.75 11.58 -22.32
CA VAL A 876 9.08 12.26 -22.35
C VAL A 876 9.39 12.97 -23.69
N LEU A 877 8.41 13.13 -24.59
CA LEU A 877 8.60 13.80 -25.89
C LEU A 877 7.43 14.74 -26.22
N ARG A 878 7.47 15.98 -25.70
CA ARG A 878 6.60 17.12 -26.11
C ARG A 878 7.28 18.49 -25.94
N LEU A 879 8.36 18.73 -26.69
CA LEU A 879 8.78 20.07 -27.08
C LEU A 879 9.20 20.01 -28.55
N GLY A 880 8.38 20.59 -29.42
CA GLY A 880 8.64 20.69 -30.86
C GLY A 880 9.19 22.07 -31.21
N ASN A 881 10.20 22.12 -32.06
CA ASN A 881 10.89 23.34 -32.47
C ASN A 881 10.89 23.38 -34.00
N ASP A 882 10.01 24.17 -34.61
CA ASP A 882 9.86 24.28 -36.07
C ASP A 882 10.56 25.50 -36.64
N THR A 883 11.20 25.33 -37.81
CA THR A 883 11.89 26.41 -38.53
C THR A 883 11.55 26.41 -40.03
N THR A 884 11.34 27.61 -40.58
CA THR A 884 11.16 27.94 -42.02
C THR A 884 9.86 27.46 -42.71
N GLY A 885 9.17 28.26 -43.53
CA GLY A 885 9.35 29.67 -43.90
C GLY A 885 8.34 30.18 -44.97
N SER A 886 8.57 31.40 -45.47
CA SER A 886 7.96 32.08 -46.65
C SER A 886 6.49 32.58 -46.61
N THR A 887 6.31 33.77 -47.21
CA THR A 887 5.08 34.58 -47.48
C THR A 887 5.02 34.86 -49.01
N PRO A 888 4.14 35.73 -49.62
CA PRO A 888 3.00 36.55 -49.16
C PRO A 888 1.74 36.59 -50.10
N SER A 889 0.81 37.54 -49.83
CA SER A 889 -0.20 38.18 -50.74
C SER A 889 -1.58 37.47 -50.91
N LEU A 890 -2.76 38.13 -51.08
CA LEU A 890 -3.14 39.55 -51.36
C LEU A 890 -4.63 39.87 -50.97
N HIS A 891 -5.04 41.15 -51.02
CA HIS A 891 -6.39 41.79 -50.82
C HIS A 891 -7.00 41.80 -49.39
N GLU A 892 -7.20 42.96 -48.72
CA GLU A 892 -8.13 44.11 -48.94
C GLU A 892 -9.58 43.82 -48.42
N ASP A 893 -10.30 44.70 -47.70
CA ASP A 893 -10.21 46.18 -47.60
C ASP A 893 -10.87 46.77 -46.30
N LYS A 894 -10.60 48.06 -46.04
CA LYS A 894 -11.40 49.09 -45.30
C LYS A 894 -11.36 49.29 -43.75
N VAL A 895 -10.76 50.46 -43.43
CA VAL A 895 -11.29 51.61 -42.61
C VAL A 895 -10.72 51.83 -41.18
N PRO A 896 -10.46 53.11 -40.78
CA PRO A 896 -9.40 53.48 -39.80
C PRO A 896 -9.98 53.89 -38.41
N ALA A 897 -9.21 54.22 -37.35
CA ALA A 897 -7.94 54.94 -37.35
C ALA A 897 -7.10 54.82 -36.06
N LYS A 898 -5.76 54.86 -36.24
CA LYS A 898 -4.74 55.77 -35.63
C LYS A 898 -4.80 56.03 -34.09
N ARG A 899 -3.69 56.06 -33.32
CA ARG A 899 -2.21 55.93 -33.48
C ARG A 899 -1.66 55.65 -32.05
N LYS A 900 -0.69 54.74 -31.83
CA LYS A 900 0.77 54.97 -31.58
C LYS A 900 1.14 56.26 -30.76
N PRO A 901 2.25 56.28 -29.97
CA PRO A 901 3.03 55.18 -29.36
C PRO A 901 3.59 55.46 -27.92
N GLY A 902 4.23 54.45 -27.29
CA GLY A 902 5.51 54.64 -26.54
C GLY A 902 5.55 55.02 -25.04
N ARG A 903 6.04 54.05 -24.22
CA ARG A 903 6.94 54.15 -23.03
C ARG A 903 6.60 55.12 -21.85
N PRO A 904 7.29 55.01 -20.67
CA PRO A 904 6.61 55.04 -19.35
C PRO A 904 6.78 56.35 -18.56
N PRO A 905 5.95 56.52 -17.52
CA PRO A 905 6.43 56.87 -16.17
C PRO A 905 5.68 56.06 -15.09
N GLY A 906 5.94 56.10 -13.78
CA GLY A 906 6.84 56.94 -12.97
C GLY A 906 6.22 57.17 -11.59
N ARG A 907 7.04 57.09 -10.52
CA ARG A 907 6.65 57.17 -9.10
C ARG A 907 6.05 58.54 -8.72
N ARG A 908 5.01 58.60 -7.89
CA ARG A 908 4.68 59.79 -7.05
C ARG A 908 3.80 59.48 -5.83
N ILE A 909 4.05 60.22 -4.76
CA ILE A 909 3.45 60.13 -3.41
C ILE A 909 2.48 61.32 -3.21
N PRO A 910 1.45 61.18 -2.34
CA PRO A 910 1.20 62.17 -1.27
C PRO A 910 0.93 61.46 0.09
N ALA A 911 1.60 61.77 1.21
CA ALA A 911 1.65 63.01 2.00
C ALA A 911 0.48 63.19 3.01
N SER A 912 0.83 63.25 4.30
CA SER A 912 -0.06 63.35 5.49
C SER A 912 -0.71 64.73 5.69
N PRO A 913 -1.77 64.89 6.52
CA PRO A 913 -1.69 65.07 8.00
C PRO A 913 -2.87 64.39 8.76
N GLY A 914 -3.07 64.44 10.08
CA GLY A 914 -2.37 65.08 11.21
C GLY A 914 -3.33 65.80 12.17
N THR A 915 -3.24 65.50 13.48
CA THR A 915 -3.85 66.17 14.66
C THR A 915 -5.28 65.81 15.12
N GLY A 916 -5.41 65.52 16.43
CA GLY A 916 -6.65 65.38 17.20
C GLY A 916 -6.32 65.04 18.67
N LYS A 917 -6.42 66.01 19.60
CA LYS A 917 -5.91 65.92 20.98
C LYS A 917 -7.00 65.52 22.00
N GLY A 918 -6.60 64.82 23.07
CA GLY A 918 -7.04 65.18 24.43
C GLY A 918 -8.13 64.35 25.16
N THR A 919 -7.65 63.53 26.11
CA THR A 919 -8.15 63.30 27.50
C THR A 919 -8.97 64.43 28.19
N PRO A 920 -9.66 64.23 29.37
CA PRO A 920 -9.84 63.01 30.22
C PRO A 920 -11.19 62.85 31.03
N VAL A 921 -11.27 61.78 31.85
CA VAL A 921 -11.63 61.79 33.33
C VAL A 921 -13.06 61.49 33.90
N LYS A 922 -13.03 60.62 34.94
CA LYS A 922 -13.92 60.41 36.14
C LYS A 922 -15.28 59.67 36.10
N LYS A 923 -15.22 58.43 36.61
CA LYS A 923 -15.88 57.89 37.84
C LYS A 923 -17.22 58.51 38.31
N ARG A 924 -18.25 57.65 38.47
CA ARG A 924 -19.12 57.64 39.66
C ARG A 924 -19.54 56.20 40.03
N ARG A 925 -20.18 56.02 41.19
CA ARG A 925 -20.10 54.82 42.06
C ARG A 925 -21.44 54.52 42.74
N VAL A 926 -21.89 53.26 42.70
CA VAL A 926 -22.92 52.67 43.59
C VAL A 926 -22.48 51.21 43.81
N GLN A 927 -21.87 50.85 44.94
CA GLN A 927 -22.41 50.55 46.28
C GLN A 927 -23.13 49.19 46.42
N SER A 928 -22.79 48.52 47.52
CA SER A 928 -23.05 47.12 47.84
C SER A 928 -24.22 46.94 48.82
N SER A 929 -24.89 45.78 48.76
CA SER A 929 -25.61 45.23 49.93
C SER A 929 -25.57 43.69 49.97
N LYS A 930 -25.50 43.18 51.20
CA LYS A 930 -25.73 41.80 51.69
C LYS A 930 -26.59 41.97 52.96
N PRO A 931 -27.06 40.90 53.63
CA PRO A 931 -27.76 39.69 53.17
C PRO A 931 -29.12 39.53 53.91
N LEU A 932 -29.85 38.44 53.72
CA LEU A 932 -30.86 37.80 54.62
C LEU A 932 -31.54 36.65 53.83
N GLY A 933 -31.95 35.50 54.37
CA GLY A 933 -31.81 34.94 55.71
C GLY A 933 -32.41 33.52 55.75
N CYS A 934 -31.97 32.67 56.68
CA CYS A 934 -32.42 31.27 56.77
C CYS A 934 -33.92 31.12 57.12
N ARG A 935 -34.60 30.10 56.56
CA ARG A 935 -35.76 29.48 57.25
C ARG A 935 -35.72 27.95 57.17
N ARG A 936 -36.05 27.33 58.30
CA ARG A 936 -35.86 25.91 58.65
C ARG A 936 -37.09 25.05 58.33
N LYS A 937 -36.91 23.73 58.53
CA LYS A 937 -37.91 22.67 58.88
C LYS A 937 -38.73 22.11 57.71
N LEU A 938 -39.10 20.81 57.69
CA LEU A 938 -39.05 19.75 58.72
C LEU A 938 -38.46 18.41 58.21
N ASN A 939 -37.93 17.61 59.14
CA ASN A 939 -37.90 16.14 59.04
C ASN A 939 -39.15 15.55 59.73
N THR A 940 -39.60 14.40 59.25
CA THR A 940 -40.35 13.36 59.98
C THR A 940 -40.02 12.05 59.25
N GLU A 941 -39.27 11.10 59.82
CA GLU A 941 -39.70 10.09 60.81
C GLU A 941 -41.00 9.36 60.43
N ASP A 942 -41.15 8.05 60.65
CA ASP A 942 -40.19 6.92 60.75
C ASP A 942 -41.03 5.64 60.62
N SER A 943 -40.49 4.53 60.11
CA SER A 943 -41.09 3.19 60.33
C SER A 943 -40.20 2.06 59.85
N ARG A 944 -39.36 1.58 60.79
CA ARG A 944 -38.76 0.25 60.72
C ARG A 944 -39.84 -0.83 60.74
N SER A 945 -39.68 -1.84 59.89
CA SER A 945 -39.83 -3.22 60.34
C SER A 945 -38.82 -4.09 59.58
N GLY A 946 -38.05 -4.89 60.32
CA GLY A 946 -37.10 -5.84 59.74
C GLY A 946 -37.29 -7.20 60.41
N ILE A 947 -37.04 -8.28 59.68
CA ILE A 947 -36.96 -9.66 60.19
C ILE A 947 -35.83 -10.40 59.46
N THR A 948 -34.77 -10.67 60.22
CA THR A 948 -33.81 -11.79 60.22
C THR A 948 -33.37 -12.53 58.94
N ASP A 949 -32.06 -12.79 58.92
CA ASP A 949 -31.32 -13.76 58.09
C ASP A 949 -32.00 -15.10 57.76
N LYS A 950 -31.64 -15.65 56.58
CA LYS A 950 -31.24 -17.06 56.48
C LYS A 950 -30.33 -17.39 55.27
N LYS A 951 -29.33 -18.22 55.57
CA LYS A 951 -28.27 -18.73 54.69
C LYS A 951 -28.75 -19.32 53.35
N GLY A 952 -28.08 -18.89 52.27
CA GLY A 952 -27.28 -19.77 51.42
C GLY A 952 -27.97 -20.79 50.49
N ARG A 953 -27.85 -20.56 49.18
CA ARG A 953 -27.46 -21.58 48.19
C ARG A 953 -27.08 -20.90 46.87
N GLY A 954 -25.92 -21.26 46.31
CA GLY A 954 -25.53 -20.78 44.98
C GLY A 954 -26.44 -21.34 43.90
N LYS A 955 -26.76 -20.52 42.88
CA LYS A 955 -27.23 -20.95 41.57
C LYS A 955 -26.44 -20.19 40.51
N GLY A 956 -26.01 -20.91 39.48
CA GLY A 956 -25.14 -20.36 38.44
C GLY A 956 -25.83 -19.30 37.58
N VAL A 957 -25.01 -18.44 36.98
CA VAL A 957 -25.42 -17.51 35.93
C VAL A 957 -25.94 -18.33 34.74
N PRO A 958 -27.18 -18.09 34.25
CA PRO A 958 -27.66 -18.74 33.03
C PRO A 958 -26.97 -18.11 31.82
N SER A 959 -26.09 -18.87 31.19
CA SER A 959 -25.48 -18.50 29.91
C SER A 959 -26.41 -18.87 28.74
N ARG A 960 -26.54 -17.94 27.77
CA ARG A 960 -27.14 -18.12 26.43
C ARG A 960 -28.62 -18.59 26.34
N PRO A 961 -29.57 -17.69 26.04
CA PRO A 961 -30.93 -18.08 25.62
C PRO A 961 -31.06 -18.44 24.12
N MET A 962 -30.03 -18.24 23.27
CA MET A 962 -30.16 -18.37 21.81
C MET A 962 -30.40 -19.80 21.28
N LEU A 963 -30.06 -20.86 22.01
CA LEU A 963 -30.25 -22.24 21.52
C LEU A 963 -31.66 -22.79 21.76
N HIS A 964 -32.44 -22.21 22.69
CA HIS A 964 -33.77 -22.73 23.01
C HIS A 964 -34.89 -22.21 22.09
N VAL A 965 -34.66 -21.14 21.34
CA VAL A 965 -35.67 -20.56 20.44
C VAL A 965 -35.86 -21.40 19.16
N LYS A 966 -34.82 -22.05 18.64
CA LYS A 966 -34.91 -22.89 17.43
C LYS A 966 -35.70 -24.20 17.59
N LEU A 967 -36.12 -24.58 18.80
CA LEU A 967 -36.80 -25.85 19.07
C LEU A 967 -38.34 -25.81 18.91
N ASN A 968 -38.94 -24.61 18.77
CA ASN A 968 -40.39 -24.42 18.61
C ASN A 968 -40.73 -23.60 17.34
N LYS A 969 -40.10 -23.86 16.19
CA LYS A 969 -40.50 -23.24 14.91
C LYS A 969 -41.77 -23.93 14.40
N GLU A 970 -42.95 -23.41 14.77
CA GLU A 970 -44.22 -23.82 14.15
C GLU A 970 -44.16 -23.53 12.63
N ALA A 971 -44.77 -24.42 11.83
CA ALA A 971 -44.54 -24.45 10.40
C ALA A 971 -44.96 -23.14 9.69
N CYS A 972 -44.04 -22.57 8.90
CA CYS A 972 -44.37 -21.47 8.01
C CYS A 972 -45.38 -21.93 6.93
N ASN A 973 -46.45 -21.16 6.74
CA ASN A 973 -47.54 -21.49 5.80
C ASN A 973 -47.23 -21.13 4.32
N VAL A 974 -46.07 -20.51 4.07
CA VAL A 974 -45.66 -20.12 2.72
C VAL A 974 -45.49 -21.37 1.84
N ASN A 975 -46.24 -21.39 0.75
CA ASN A 975 -46.25 -22.45 -0.26
C ASN A 975 -45.56 -22.00 -1.55
N THR A 976 -45.48 -20.68 -1.80
CA THR A 976 -44.85 -20.09 -2.98
C THR A 976 -44.06 -18.83 -2.60
N ALA A 977 -42.85 -18.72 -3.14
CA ALA A 977 -42.01 -17.54 -3.00
C ALA A 977 -41.42 -17.16 -4.36
N THR A 978 -41.65 -15.93 -4.81
CA THR A 978 -41.20 -15.47 -6.14
C THR A 978 -40.47 -14.15 -6.03
N LEU A 979 -39.32 -14.04 -6.69
CA LEU A 979 -38.57 -12.80 -6.83
C LEU A 979 -38.60 -12.33 -8.29
N TYR A 980 -38.84 -11.04 -8.45
CA TYR A 980 -38.96 -10.34 -9.71
C TYR A 980 -37.90 -9.25 -9.83
N ASP A 981 -37.24 -9.22 -10.99
CA ASP A 981 -36.43 -8.10 -11.47
C ASP A 981 -37.36 -7.20 -12.31
N GLY A 982 -37.61 -5.98 -11.81
CA GLY A 982 -38.61 -5.07 -12.37
C GLY A 982 -38.73 -3.75 -11.61
N SER A 983 -39.06 -2.68 -12.33
CA SER A 983 -39.33 -1.37 -11.72
C SER A 983 -40.70 -1.35 -11.07
N ILE A 984 -40.78 -0.92 -9.81
CA ILE A 984 -42.07 -0.76 -9.10
C ILE A 984 -42.94 0.38 -9.67
N LEU A 985 -42.41 1.16 -10.62
CA LEU A 985 -43.17 2.11 -11.43
C LEU A 985 -43.90 1.44 -12.61
N GLU A 986 -43.57 0.20 -12.97
CA GLU A 986 -44.23 -0.55 -14.04
C GLU A 986 -45.33 -1.46 -13.47
N PHE A 987 -46.48 -1.58 -14.15
CA PHE A 987 -47.54 -2.48 -13.70
C PHE A 987 -47.32 -3.90 -14.21
N ASP A 988 -47.45 -4.89 -13.32
CA ASP A 988 -47.38 -6.31 -13.68
C ASP A 988 -48.63 -7.05 -13.23
N SER A 989 -49.36 -7.58 -14.22
CA SER A 989 -50.64 -8.30 -14.03
C SER A 989 -50.56 -9.52 -13.11
N ARG A 990 -49.37 -10.05 -12.80
CA ARG A 990 -49.18 -11.16 -11.84
C ARG A 990 -49.28 -10.74 -10.38
N LEU A 991 -49.29 -9.44 -10.08
CA LEU A 991 -49.37 -8.86 -8.73
C LEU A 991 -50.70 -8.12 -8.48
N TYR A 992 -51.74 -8.41 -9.25
CA TYR A 992 -53.07 -7.80 -9.12
C TYR A 992 -53.85 -8.31 -7.88
N ASP A 993 -54.53 -7.40 -7.17
CA ASP A 993 -55.39 -7.65 -5.97
C ASP A 993 -54.68 -8.43 -4.84
N ILE A 994 -53.40 -8.10 -4.60
CA ILE A 994 -52.63 -8.57 -3.44
C ILE A 994 -53.28 -8.17 -2.11
N ASP A 995 -53.14 -8.99 -1.07
CA ASP A 995 -53.67 -8.65 0.25
C ASP A 995 -52.83 -7.53 0.91
N ILE A 996 -51.51 -7.67 0.90
CA ILE A 996 -50.58 -6.70 1.49
C ILE A 996 -49.53 -6.26 0.47
N GLY A 997 -49.30 -4.95 0.40
CA GLY A 997 -48.08 -4.36 -0.15
C GLY A 997 -47.18 -3.78 0.96
N THR A 998 -45.87 -3.96 0.86
CA THR A 998 -44.87 -3.24 1.66
C THR A 998 -43.93 -2.46 0.75
N CYS A 999 -43.58 -1.23 1.14
CA CYS A 999 -42.63 -0.37 0.44
C CYS A 999 -41.81 0.38 1.50
N LEU A 1000 -40.70 -0.21 1.93
CA LEU A 1000 -39.99 0.19 3.16
C LEU A 1000 -38.65 0.87 2.85
N GLU A 1001 -38.65 2.21 2.80
CA GLU A 1001 -37.48 3.06 2.50
C GLU A 1001 -36.97 2.83 1.07
N VAL A 1002 -37.81 3.26 0.12
CA VAL A 1002 -37.69 3.00 -1.33
C VAL A 1002 -38.17 4.21 -2.15
N ILE A 1003 -39.23 4.89 -1.72
CA ILE A 1003 -39.78 6.04 -2.46
C ILE A 1003 -38.80 7.22 -2.51
N GLU A 1004 -37.92 7.35 -1.53
CA GLU A 1004 -36.84 8.37 -1.50
C GLU A 1004 -35.68 8.07 -2.46
N HIS A 1005 -35.60 6.85 -3.03
CA HIS A 1005 -34.56 6.46 -4.00
C HIS A 1005 -34.96 6.73 -5.47
N MET A 1006 -36.18 7.21 -5.70
CA MET A 1006 -36.68 7.67 -7.01
C MET A 1006 -36.99 9.17 -6.96
N GLU A 1007 -37.19 9.81 -8.12
CA GLU A 1007 -37.53 11.24 -8.15
C GLU A 1007 -38.93 11.49 -7.53
N GLU A 1008 -39.20 12.70 -7.04
CA GLU A 1008 -40.41 13.00 -6.24
C GLU A 1008 -41.72 12.80 -7.02
N ASP A 1009 -41.69 13.07 -8.33
CA ASP A 1009 -42.76 12.79 -9.28
C ASP A 1009 -42.96 11.29 -9.52
N GLN A 1010 -41.87 10.50 -9.53
CA GLN A 1010 -41.92 9.04 -9.60
C GLN A 1010 -42.50 8.43 -8.32
N ALA A 1011 -42.20 8.99 -7.14
CA ALA A 1011 -42.84 8.57 -5.89
C ALA A 1011 -44.37 8.81 -5.90
N CYS A 1012 -44.81 9.88 -6.55
CA CYS A 1012 -46.23 10.13 -6.81
C CYS A 1012 -46.82 9.11 -7.81
N GLU A 1013 -46.13 8.86 -8.93
CA GLU A 1013 -46.54 7.86 -9.93
C GLU A 1013 -46.66 6.44 -9.35
N PHE A 1014 -45.70 6.03 -8.51
CA PHE A 1014 -45.74 4.79 -7.74
C PHE A 1014 -47.02 4.71 -6.89
N GLY A 1015 -47.31 5.75 -6.10
CA GLY A 1015 -48.49 5.80 -5.25
C GLY A 1015 -49.79 5.64 -6.05
N GLU A 1016 -49.92 6.39 -7.16
CA GLU A 1016 -51.08 6.31 -8.06
C GLU A 1016 -51.24 4.89 -8.63
N LYS A 1017 -50.18 4.31 -9.19
CA LYS A 1017 -50.22 2.96 -9.79
C LYS A 1017 -50.50 1.87 -8.77
N VAL A 1018 -49.92 1.93 -7.57
CA VAL A 1018 -50.15 0.92 -6.52
C VAL A 1018 -51.59 0.94 -6.02
N LEU A 1019 -52.16 2.11 -5.69
CA LEU A 1019 -53.53 2.13 -5.16
C LEU A 1019 -54.60 1.86 -6.23
N SER A 1020 -54.36 2.23 -7.50
CA SER A 1020 -55.33 2.07 -8.59
C SER A 1020 -55.25 0.75 -9.38
N LEU A 1021 -54.05 0.23 -9.66
CA LEU A 1021 -53.83 -0.96 -10.50
C LEU A 1021 -53.53 -2.21 -9.67
N PHE A 1022 -52.53 -2.15 -8.78
CA PHE A 1022 -52.18 -3.29 -7.90
C PHE A 1022 -53.24 -3.51 -6.80
N ARG A 1023 -53.86 -2.42 -6.34
CA ARG A 1023 -55.01 -2.37 -5.40
C ARG A 1023 -54.83 -3.21 -4.13
N PRO A 1024 -53.75 -3.06 -3.34
CA PRO A 1024 -53.58 -3.83 -2.11
C PRO A 1024 -54.75 -3.63 -1.13
N LYS A 1025 -55.09 -4.63 -0.29
CA LYS A 1025 -56.05 -4.41 0.82
C LYS A 1025 -55.42 -3.58 1.94
N LEU A 1026 -54.11 -3.78 2.16
CA LEU A 1026 -53.27 -3.08 3.12
C LEU A 1026 -51.96 -2.66 2.42
N LEU A 1027 -51.57 -1.38 2.45
CA LEU A 1027 -50.26 -0.92 1.99
C LEU A 1027 -49.50 -0.25 3.14
N ILE A 1028 -48.26 -0.67 3.39
CA ILE A 1028 -47.37 -0.06 4.38
C ILE A 1028 -46.22 0.63 3.64
N VAL A 1029 -46.14 1.95 3.75
CA VAL A 1029 -45.08 2.76 3.16
C VAL A 1029 -44.24 3.38 4.27
N SER A 1030 -42.91 3.28 4.19
CA SER A 1030 -42.01 4.02 5.10
C SER A 1030 -40.98 4.85 4.35
N THR A 1031 -40.60 5.99 4.93
CA THR A 1031 -39.55 6.87 4.43
C THR A 1031 -38.87 7.59 5.63
N PRO A 1032 -37.62 8.08 5.49
CA PRO A 1032 -36.99 8.94 6.48
C PRO A 1032 -37.85 10.17 6.82
N ASN A 1033 -37.81 10.57 8.10
CA ASN A 1033 -38.24 11.90 8.52
C ASN A 1033 -37.04 12.84 8.47
N PHE A 1034 -37.06 13.81 7.55
CA PHE A 1034 -35.99 14.80 7.36
C PHE A 1034 -35.69 15.61 8.63
N GLU A 1035 -36.71 15.92 9.43
CA GLU A 1035 -36.58 16.74 10.64
C GLU A 1035 -35.65 16.08 11.67
N TYR A 1036 -35.66 14.75 11.72
CA TYR A 1036 -34.84 13.95 12.64
C TYR A 1036 -33.35 13.97 12.29
N ASN A 1037 -32.97 14.28 11.05
CA ASN A 1037 -31.57 14.29 10.59
C ASN A 1037 -30.69 15.21 11.41
N THR A 1038 -31.25 16.34 11.85
CA THR A 1038 -30.60 17.33 12.69
C THR A 1038 -30.06 16.72 14.00
N ILE A 1039 -30.75 15.73 14.56
CA ILE A 1039 -30.32 15.02 15.77
C ILE A 1039 -29.16 14.08 15.46
N LEU A 1040 -29.29 13.27 14.42
CA LEU A 1040 -28.26 12.31 14.00
C LEU A 1040 -26.94 13.02 13.66
N GLN A 1041 -27.01 14.19 13.01
CA GLN A 1041 -25.85 14.95 12.60
C GLN A 1041 -25.15 15.64 13.79
N ARG A 1042 -25.90 16.25 14.71
CA ARG A 1042 -25.32 16.86 15.93
C ARG A 1042 -24.55 15.86 16.80
N THR A 1043 -24.98 14.60 16.85
CA THR A 1043 -24.27 13.54 17.59
C THR A 1043 -23.13 12.88 16.81
N THR A 1044 -22.95 13.22 15.53
CA THR A 1044 -21.82 12.74 14.71
C THR A 1044 -20.65 13.73 14.71
N THR A 1045 -20.91 15.01 15.01
CA THR A 1045 -19.88 16.06 15.16
C THR A 1045 -19.44 16.23 16.62
N PRO A 1046 -18.15 16.07 16.97
CA PRO A 1046 -17.65 16.39 18.30
C PRO A 1046 -17.80 17.87 18.66
N GLU A 1047 -17.88 18.17 19.97
CA GLU A 1047 -18.20 19.51 20.52
C GLU A 1047 -17.15 20.61 20.23
N THR A 1048 -16.03 20.28 19.58
CA THR A 1048 -14.93 21.21 19.24
C THR A 1048 -15.21 22.13 18.03
N GLN A 1049 -16.37 22.04 17.37
CA GLN A 1049 -16.73 22.89 16.22
C GLN A 1049 -17.74 24.02 16.52
N GLU A 1050 -17.94 24.39 17.79
CA GLU A 1050 -18.97 25.39 18.17
C GLU A 1050 -18.69 26.84 17.68
N GLU A 1051 -17.44 27.21 17.35
CA GLU A 1051 -17.05 28.62 17.13
C GLU A 1051 -17.15 29.12 15.67
N ASN A 1052 -17.15 28.24 14.65
CA ASN A 1052 -17.24 28.64 13.24
C ASN A 1052 -18.68 28.54 12.68
N LYS A 1053 -19.61 29.29 13.29
CA LYS A 1053 -20.99 29.46 12.79
C LYS A 1053 -21.05 30.58 11.74
N SER A 1054 -20.58 30.31 10.51
CA SER A 1054 -20.91 31.10 9.32
C SER A 1054 -21.66 30.25 8.28
N GLU A 1055 -22.82 30.79 7.87
CA GLU A 1055 -23.66 30.39 6.73
C GLU A 1055 -24.29 28.97 6.72
N SER A 1056 -25.61 28.99 6.94
CA SER A 1056 -26.63 27.96 6.69
C SER A 1056 -26.23 26.72 5.86
N GLN A 1057 -25.70 25.69 6.52
CA GLN A 1057 -25.77 24.33 5.99
C GLN A 1057 -27.13 23.71 6.36
N LEU A 1058 -27.95 23.45 5.34
CA LEU A 1058 -29.15 22.62 5.49
C LEU A 1058 -28.76 21.21 5.97
N PRO A 1059 -29.63 20.50 6.73
CA PRO A 1059 -29.36 19.13 7.12
C PRO A 1059 -29.07 18.26 5.90
N LYS A 1060 -27.96 17.51 5.93
CA LYS A 1060 -27.61 16.58 4.85
C LYS A 1060 -28.62 15.42 4.82
N PHE A 1061 -28.83 14.80 3.67
CA PHE A 1061 -29.58 13.53 3.61
C PHE A 1061 -28.81 12.40 4.30
N ARG A 1062 -29.52 11.37 4.75
CA ARG A 1062 -28.92 10.21 5.46
C ARG A 1062 -28.03 9.38 4.56
N ASN A 1063 -28.40 9.30 3.28
CA ASN A 1063 -27.75 8.52 2.25
C ASN A 1063 -27.50 9.42 1.03
N HIS A 1064 -26.41 9.14 0.29
CA HIS A 1064 -26.05 9.89 -0.92
C HIS A 1064 -26.90 9.49 -2.15
N ASP A 1065 -27.67 8.42 -2.04
CA ASP A 1065 -28.54 7.89 -3.10
C ASP A 1065 -30.00 8.38 -3.00
N HIS A 1066 -30.37 9.03 -1.89
CA HIS A 1066 -31.72 9.61 -1.73
C HIS A 1066 -31.88 10.85 -2.62
N LYS A 1067 -33.01 10.96 -3.31
CA LYS A 1067 -33.38 12.10 -4.17
C LYS A 1067 -34.04 13.22 -3.38
N PHE A 1068 -34.87 12.83 -2.43
CA PHE A 1068 -35.54 13.70 -1.48
C PHE A 1068 -35.63 13.00 -0.12
N GLU A 1069 -35.84 13.78 0.94
CA GLU A 1069 -36.27 13.26 2.24
C GLU A 1069 -37.36 14.20 2.75
N TRP A 1070 -38.55 13.67 3.03
CA TRP A 1070 -39.71 14.49 3.40
C TRP A 1070 -39.76 14.80 4.90
N THR A 1071 -40.33 15.96 5.24
CA THR A 1071 -40.81 16.28 6.59
C THR A 1071 -42.07 15.47 6.93
N ARG A 1072 -42.50 15.52 8.20
CA ARG A 1072 -43.79 14.95 8.66
C ARG A 1072 -44.96 15.54 7.90
N GLU A 1073 -44.94 16.84 7.63
CA GLU A 1073 -45.98 17.55 6.90
C GLU A 1073 -46.03 17.14 5.42
N GLN A 1074 -44.87 17.09 4.73
CA GLN A 1074 -44.80 16.72 3.32
C GLN A 1074 -45.30 15.29 3.08
N PHE A 1075 -44.81 14.32 3.86
CA PHE A 1075 -45.23 12.91 3.74
C PHE A 1075 -46.70 12.71 4.07
N ASN A 1076 -47.21 13.38 5.12
CA ASN A 1076 -48.63 13.35 5.48
C ASN A 1076 -49.51 13.92 4.36
N HIS A 1077 -49.13 15.07 3.80
CA HIS A 1077 -49.84 15.72 2.70
C HIS A 1077 -49.90 14.86 1.43
N TRP A 1078 -48.77 14.23 1.06
CA TRP A 1078 -48.69 13.28 -0.06
C TRP A 1078 -49.61 12.08 0.17
N ALA A 1079 -49.49 11.41 1.32
CA ALA A 1079 -50.23 10.19 1.62
C ALA A 1079 -51.74 10.45 1.75
N THR A 1080 -52.15 11.55 2.39
CA THR A 1080 -53.57 11.93 2.56
C THR A 1080 -54.25 12.18 1.22
N LYS A 1081 -53.62 12.97 0.33
CA LYS A 1081 -54.13 13.22 -1.03
C LYS A 1081 -54.32 11.94 -1.85
N LEU A 1082 -53.40 10.99 -1.68
CA LEU A 1082 -53.44 9.72 -2.38
C LEU A 1082 -54.55 8.80 -1.83
N ALA A 1083 -54.72 8.77 -0.50
CA ALA A 1083 -55.76 8.00 0.17
C ALA A 1083 -57.18 8.49 -0.18
N GLU A 1084 -57.41 9.81 -0.15
CA GLU A 1084 -58.67 10.46 -0.56
C GLU A 1084 -59.05 10.16 -2.01
N ARG A 1085 -58.06 10.12 -2.92
CA ARG A 1085 -58.27 9.89 -4.36
C ARG A 1085 -58.71 8.46 -4.68
N HIS A 1086 -58.23 7.48 -3.91
CA HIS A 1086 -58.37 6.05 -4.23
C HIS A 1086 -59.29 5.26 -3.28
N ASN A 1087 -59.96 5.93 -2.33
CA ASN A 1087 -60.83 5.32 -1.31
C ASN A 1087 -60.09 4.37 -0.34
N TYR A 1088 -59.00 4.88 0.25
CA TYR A 1088 -58.29 4.21 1.34
C TYR A 1088 -58.40 5.06 2.62
N SER A 1089 -58.57 4.39 3.76
CA SER A 1089 -58.32 5.00 5.07
C SER A 1089 -56.83 4.98 5.39
N LEU A 1090 -56.35 5.92 6.20
CA LEU A 1090 -54.94 6.17 6.41
C LEU A 1090 -54.59 6.27 7.91
N GLU A 1091 -53.51 5.60 8.31
CA GLU A 1091 -52.97 5.62 9.68
C GLU A 1091 -51.48 5.99 9.63
N PHE A 1092 -51.09 7.05 10.36
CA PHE A 1092 -49.70 7.51 10.45
C PHE A 1092 -49.03 7.03 11.74
N SER A 1093 -47.76 6.63 11.62
CA SER A 1093 -46.95 6.15 12.73
C SER A 1093 -45.45 6.27 12.38
N GLY A 1094 -44.59 5.57 13.12
CA GLY A 1094 -43.17 5.51 12.79
C GLY A 1094 -42.35 4.69 13.79
N VAL A 1095 -41.04 4.70 13.59
CA VAL A 1095 -40.05 4.02 14.45
C VAL A 1095 -38.82 4.89 14.71
N GLY A 1096 -38.00 4.52 15.69
CA GLY A 1096 -36.82 5.30 16.11
C GLY A 1096 -37.15 6.59 16.87
N GLY A 1097 -38.20 6.59 17.70
CA GLY A 1097 -38.60 7.76 18.47
C GLY A 1097 -39.97 7.59 19.11
N SER A 1098 -40.62 8.70 19.43
CA SER A 1098 -42.03 8.79 19.80
C SER A 1098 -42.68 9.90 19.00
N GLY A 1099 -43.95 9.74 18.61
CA GLY A 1099 -44.72 10.79 17.93
C GLY A 1099 -45.05 12.00 18.83
N GLU A 1100 -44.96 11.85 20.15
CA GLU A 1100 -45.29 12.88 21.15
C GLU A 1100 -44.12 13.83 21.47
N VAL A 1101 -42.90 13.48 21.05
CA VAL A 1101 -41.66 14.21 21.40
C VAL A 1101 -41.05 14.74 20.12
N GLU A 1102 -40.80 16.05 20.05
CA GLU A 1102 -40.08 16.65 18.92
C GLU A 1102 -38.72 15.97 18.70
N PRO A 1103 -38.36 15.55 17.46
CA PRO A 1103 -38.96 15.88 16.16
C PRO A 1103 -39.86 14.77 15.59
N GLY A 1104 -40.44 13.93 16.46
CA GLY A 1104 -41.24 12.76 16.10
C GLY A 1104 -40.41 11.49 15.91
N PHE A 1105 -40.91 10.59 15.05
CA PHE A 1105 -40.22 9.36 14.69
C PHE A 1105 -39.06 9.61 13.70
N ALA A 1106 -38.04 8.75 13.73
CA ALA A 1106 -36.89 8.84 12.82
C ALA A 1106 -37.21 8.28 11.43
N SER A 1107 -37.97 7.20 11.33
CA SER A 1107 -38.63 6.78 10.08
C SER A 1107 -40.13 6.92 10.25
N GLN A 1108 -40.76 7.62 9.33
CA GLN A 1108 -42.21 7.85 9.30
C GLN A 1108 -42.87 6.78 8.43
N ILE A 1109 -44.06 6.34 8.84
CA ILE A 1109 -44.78 5.21 8.25
C ILE A 1109 -46.23 5.59 8.03
N ALA A 1110 -46.75 5.32 6.83
CA ALA A 1110 -48.15 5.46 6.46
C ALA A 1110 -48.73 4.08 6.13
N VAL A 1111 -49.88 3.76 6.73
CA VAL A 1111 -50.60 2.50 6.52
C VAL A 1111 -51.95 2.80 5.88
N PHE A 1112 -52.10 2.42 4.61
CA PHE A 1112 -53.33 2.58 3.83
C PHE A 1112 -54.18 1.30 3.94
N LYS A 1113 -55.48 1.43 4.22
CA LYS A 1113 -56.43 0.31 4.33
C LYS A 1113 -57.60 0.56 3.38
N ARG A 1114 -57.81 -0.35 2.42
CA ARG A 1114 -58.81 -0.21 1.34
C ARG A 1114 -60.24 -0.20 1.91
N GLU A 1115 -61.01 0.84 1.65
CA GLU A 1115 -62.41 0.88 2.05
C GLU A 1115 -63.29 0.06 1.08
N ALA A 1116 -64.36 -0.54 1.60
CA ALA A 1116 -65.13 -1.54 0.85
C ALA A 1116 -66.10 -0.90 -0.15
N LEU A 1117 -65.77 -0.95 -1.44
CA LEU A 1117 -66.65 -0.55 -2.55
C LEU A 1117 -66.82 -1.65 -3.61
N VAL A 1118 -67.95 -1.58 -4.32
CA VAL A 1118 -68.38 -2.55 -5.34
C VAL A 1118 -67.45 -2.48 -6.57
N VAL A 1119 -66.98 -3.64 -7.03
CA VAL A 1119 -65.99 -3.76 -8.10
C VAL A 1119 -66.66 -3.87 -9.47
N GLU A 1120 -66.49 -2.86 -10.33
CA GLU A 1120 -66.53 -3.09 -11.77
C GLU A 1120 -65.22 -3.76 -12.21
N LYS A 1121 -65.32 -4.91 -12.88
CA LYS A 1121 -64.16 -5.59 -13.46
C LYS A 1121 -63.70 -4.86 -14.72
N VAL A 1122 -62.64 -4.07 -14.59
CA VAL A 1122 -61.91 -3.55 -15.76
C VAL A 1122 -61.25 -4.73 -16.49
N ALA A 1123 -61.38 -4.76 -17.81
CA ALA A 1123 -60.71 -5.76 -18.65
C ALA A 1123 -59.26 -5.33 -18.91
N GLU A 1124 -58.35 -5.70 -18.01
CA GLU A 1124 -56.93 -5.36 -18.13
C GLU A 1124 -56.19 -6.28 -19.12
N GLY A 1125 -55.30 -5.67 -19.90
CA GLY A 1125 -54.40 -6.40 -20.80
C GLY A 1125 -53.26 -7.07 -20.04
N SER A 1126 -52.81 -8.24 -20.48
CA SER A 1126 -51.76 -9.02 -19.82
C SER A 1126 -50.36 -8.44 -20.05
N MET A 1127 -50.05 -7.30 -19.43
CA MET A 1127 -48.69 -6.78 -19.33
C MET A 1127 -47.94 -7.49 -18.19
N GLN A 1128 -46.75 -8.00 -18.52
CA GLN A 1128 -45.86 -8.72 -17.59
C GLN A 1128 -44.42 -8.22 -17.79
N PRO A 1129 -44.12 -6.94 -17.49
CA PRO A 1129 -42.79 -6.36 -17.69
C PRO A 1129 -41.71 -6.99 -16.79
N TYR A 1130 -42.08 -7.57 -15.65
CA TYR A 1130 -41.09 -8.10 -14.71
C TYR A 1130 -40.50 -9.44 -15.17
N LYS A 1131 -39.22 -9.65 -14.86
CA LYS A 1131 -38.55 -10.93 -15.10
C LYS A 1131 -38.52 -11.75 -13.81
N VAL A 1132 -39.09 -12.96 -13.85
CA VAL A 1132 -38.89 -13.94 -12.77
C VAL A 1132 -37.41 -14.30 -12.74
N ILE A 1133 -36.76 -14.07 -11.61
CA ILE A 1133 -35.33 -14.36 -11.41
C ILE A 1133 -35.09 -15.51 -10.44
N TRP A 1134 -36.04 -15.80 -9.56
CA TRP A 1134 -36.03 -16.93 -8.66
C TRP A 1134 -37.47 -17.26 -8.28
N GLU A 1135 -37.82 -18.54 -8.29
CA GLU A 1135 -39.14 -19.01 -7.90
C GLU A 1135 -39.00 -20.33 -7.12
N TRP A 1136 -39.70 -20.41 -6.00
CA TRP A 1136 -39.85 -21.62 -5.20
C TRP A 1136 -41.33 -21.93 -5.02
N LYS A 1137 -41.68 -23.22 -5.16
CA LYS A 1137 -43.03 -23.75 -4.97
C LYS A 1137 -42.96 -25.07 -4.23
N LYS A 1138 -43.67 -25.18 -3.12
CA LYS A 1138 -43.76 -26.37 -2.27
C LYS A 1138 -44.30 -27.56 -3.08
N GLY A 1139 -43.52 -28.64 -3.18
CA GLY A 1139 -43.85 -29.86 -3.93
C GLY A 1139 -43.27 -29.96 -5.36
N ASN A 1140 -42.48 -28.97 -5.83
CA ASN A 1140 -41.87 -29.05 -7.16
C ASN A 1140 -40.58 -29.92 -7.21
N GLU A 1141 -40.14 -30.45 -6.05
CA GLU A 1141 -38.92 -31.26 -5.90
C GLU A 1141 -39.15 -32.76 -6.18
N GLU A 1142 -40.37 -33.29 -5.98
CA GLU A 1142 -40.73 -34.72 -6.26
C GLU A 1142 -40.59 -35.14 -7.75
N LYS A 1143 -40.22 -34.21 -8.64
CA LYS A 1143 -40.00 -34.46 -10.08
C LYS A 1143 -38.55 -34.25 -10.54
N LYS A 1144 -37.62 -34.02 -9.61
CA LYS A 1144 -36.20 -33.72 -9.89
C LYS A 1144 -35.21 -34.34 -8.91
N GLU A 1145 -35.52 -35.55 -8.42
CA GLU A 1145 -34.53 -36.51 -7.93
C GLU A 1145 -34.45 -37.71 -8.88
#